data_AF-A0A2U8X3S1-F1
#
_entry.id   AF-A0A2U8X3S1-F1
#
_cell.length_a   1.000
_cell.length_b   1.000
_cell.length_c   1.000
_cell.angle_alpha   90.00
_cell.angle_beta   90.00
_cell.angle_gamma   90.00
#
_symmetry.space_group_name_H-M   'P 1'
#
loop_
_entity.id
_entity.type
_entity.pdbx_description
1 polymer ?
#
loop_
_entity_poly.entity_id
_entity_poly.type
_entity_poly.pdbx_seq_one_letter_code
_entity_poly.pdbx_strand_id
1 'polypeptide(L)'
;MPEMTAHLLAWPQWSRKDDRGLARFATPLASRWLPLPVSRFDLSKEVGWQLQIVKAIYDALKERGIRYALEAYHPSQAMQTIRTPPEILDSPREGTCLDLSLLFCGLCLAYELLPILIVIDGHALAAVSLTHGLRDWNGYRPGAELFADGPLVEAAPLRGWIDGGDFLAVECTGFAQTTQLGGSSAEKPEARHRTNGVLSFEQATAAGREQLDRPDRPFRFALDLAVAHYGWRVEPHPLEPLPGAWVTNIFRLLEKAPAPLSSNLKVLDFERLVENRTRNFVGRDFIFRAIDGLIADTEFEAGYILIRGEPGIGKTALMSQMVKTRGYVHHFNIAPENIRSTRTFLESVCAQLIIRYQLNHNALPPEAAQDSAFLSQLLAEAAQKVDGKPIVVLVDALDEAEDAGLTPTANRLYLPQSLPKGVFFVVTSREQLDYRLDVRPREDLYLRDDDPQNLDDVRQYIRNFLNVHRDDMTGCIATWNISEADFVELLTAKSQGNFMYLVFVLEDIRTGRLSPETVDNIRDLPKGLREYYERHWRTMRNRDQERFERIYEPVLRILATVREPVTVSAVQEWTKVEPPRIRDVVREWRQFLNEEPSPSGEPVYRVYHASFQDFLAEEGMGLKPMHRRIAETALAKIPGFLTQNEESRD
;
A
#
# COMPACT_ATOMS: atom_id res chain seq x y z
N MET A 1 27.24 20.51 25.17
CA MET A 1 26.33 19.86 26.12
C MET A 1 25.72 18.65 25.44
N PRO A 2 26.16 17.43 25.75
CA PRO A 2 25.65 16.21 25.16
C PRO A 2 24.65 15.56 26.12
N GLU A 3 23.37 15.90 26.00
CA GLU A 3 22.27 15.21 26.67
C GLU A 3 20.97 15.71 26.03
N MET A 4 20.47 14.99 25.01
CA MET A 4 19.06 14.95 24.60
C MET A 4 18.79 13.97 23.42
N THR A 5 19.75 13.12 23.05
CA THR A 5 19.48 11.88 22.32
C THR A 5 19.17 10.75 23.30
N ALA A 6 17.89 10.52 23.61
CA ALA A 6 17.42 9.27 24.23
C ALA A 6 15.92 9.02 23.92
N HIS A 7 15.67 8.01 23.07
CA HIS A 7 14.47 7.15 22.99
C HIS A 7 13.06 7.77 22.97
N LEU A 8 12.41 7.71 21.80
CA LEU A 8 11.02 7.28 21.72
C LEU A 8 11.00 5.93 21.00
N LEU A 9 11.17 4.86 21.78
CA LEU A 9 11.00 3.49 21.30
C LEU A 9 9.55 3.33 20.81
N ALA A 10 9.36 2.78 19.60
CA ALA A 10 8.04 2.50 19.03
C ALA A 10 7.18 1.60 19.95
N TRP A 11 7.83 0.84 20.84
CA TRP A 11 7.24 -0.07 21.80
C TRP A 11 7.90 0.10 23.18
N PRO A 12 7.47 1.08 24.00
CA PRO A 12 8.10 1.38 25.29
C PRO A 12 7.80 0.30 26.33
N GLN A 13 8.52 0.31 27.45
CA GLN A 13 8.13 -0.49 28.62
C GLN A 13 6.84 0.06 29.23
N TRP A 14 6.00 -0.84 29.73
CA TRP A 14 4.79 -0.47 30.44
C TRP A 14 5.10 -0.10 31.90
N SER A 15 4.50 0.99 32.38
CA SER A 15 4.50 1.36 33.79
C SER A 15 3.36 0.63 34.50
N ARG A 16 3.67 -0.16 35.54
CA ARG A 16 2.66 -0.89 36.34
C ARG A 16 1.69 0.03 37.11
N LYS A 17 1.87 1.36 37.02
CA LYS A 17 0.94 2.38 37.55
C LYS A 17 -0.01 2.95 36.50
N ASP A 18 0.21 2.64 35.22
CA ASP A 18 -0.58 3.15 34.09
C ASP A 18 -1.48 2.04 33.53
N ASP A 19 -2.53 1.72 34.28
CA ASP A 19 -3.49 0.66 33.91
C ASP A 19 -4.16 0.97 32.56
N ARG A 20 -4.43 2.25 32.25
CA ARG A 20 -5.01 2.67 30.97
C ARG A 20 -4.03 2.48 29.82
N GLY A 21 -2.77 2.86 30.01
CA GLY A 21 -1.72 2.74 29.00
C GLY A 21 -1.41 1.30 28.58
N LEU A 22 -1.77 0.32 29.40
CA LEU A 22 -1.64 -1.10 29.04
C LEU A 22 -2.44 -1.46 27.76
N ALA A 23 -3.55 -0.78 27.50
CA ALA A 23 -4.34 -0.98 26.28
C ALA A 23 -3.55 -0.69 24.99
N ARG A 24 -2.46 0.11 25.07
CA ARG A 24 -1.61 0.41 23.91
C ARG A 24 -0.88 -0.82 23.37
N PHE A 25 -0.71 -1.86 24.17
CA PHE A 25 0.02 -3.07 23.79
C PHE A 25 -0.86 -4.14 23.13
N ALA A 26 -2.18 -3.99 23.18
CA ALA A 26 -3.11 -4.81 22.40
C ALA A 26 -3.35 -4.11 21.05
N THR A 27 -2.96 -4.76 19.95
CA THR A 27 -3.02 -4.13 18.61
C THR A 27 -3.63 -5.05 17.56
N PRO A 28 -4.60 -4.57 16.75
CA PRO A 28 -5.17 -5.36 15.66
C PRO A 28 -4.16 -5.66 14.54
N LEU A 29 -3.01 -4.95 14.53
CA LEU A 29 -1.93 -5.21 13.59
C LEU A 29 -1.25 -6.56 13.82
N ALA A 30 -1.46 -7.21 14.98
CA ALA A 30 -0.96 -8.56 15.26
C ALA A 30 -1.41 -9.60 14.21
N SER A 31 -2.55 -9.39 13.55
CA SER A 31 -3.06 -10.23 12.46
C SER A 31 -2.11 -10.34 11.26
N ARG A 32 -1.17 -9.40 11.09
CA ARG A 32 -0.14 -9.46 10.04
C ARG A 32 0.81 -10.65 10.20
N TRP A 33 1.02 -11.11 11.43
CA TRP A 33 1.90 -12.24 11.75
C TRP A 33 1.15 -13.57 11.88
N LEU A 34 -0.16 -13.50 12.15
CA LEU A 34 -1.04 -14.67 12.27
C LEU A 34 -2.34 -14.45 11.48
N PRO A 35 -2.28 -14.53 10.13
CA PRO A 35 -3.50 -14.55 9.33
C PRO A 35 -4.23 -15.88 9.54
N LEU A 36 -5.49 -15.79 9.95
CA LEU A 36 -6.39 -16.93 10.08
C LEU A 36 -7.05 -17.27 8.73
N PRO A 37 -7.16 -18.55 8.38
CA PRO A 37 -7.84 -19.02 7.18
C PRO A 37 -9.37 -19.03 7.37
N VAL A 38 -9.93 -17.96 7.93
CA VAL A 38 -11.38 -17.83 8.16
C VAL A 38 -11.92 -16.63 7.38
N SER A 39 -13.00 -16.86 6.64
CA SER A 39 -13.73 -15.80 5.97
C SER A 39 -14.63 -15.08 6.97
N ARG A 40 -14.21 -13.87 7.35
CA ARG A 40 -14.97 -12.99 8.26
C ARG A 40 -16.38 -12.71 7.74
N PHE A 41 -16.51 -12.54 6.42
CA PHE A 41 -17.78 -12.27 5.77
C PHE A 41 -18.75 -13.46 5.87
N ASP A 42 -18.24 -14.67 5.66
CA ASP A 42 -19.08 -15.87 5.68
C ASP A 42 -19.52 -16.21 7.10
N LEU A 43 -18.59 -16.15 8.06
CA LEU A 43 -18.88 -16.45 9.46
C LEU A 43 -19.83 -15.43 10.10
N SER A 44 -19.76 -14.13 9.76
CA SER A 44 -20.63 -13.09 10.36
C SER A 44 -22.15 -13.33 10.19
N LYS A 45 -22.54 -14.24 9.29
CA LYS A 45 -23.95 -14.61 9.01
C LYS A 45 -24.44 -15.80 9.83
N GLU A 46 -23.55 -16.50 10.53
CA GLU A 46 -23.88 -17.68 11.33
C GLU A 46 -24.20 -17.29 12.78
N VAL A 47 -25.14 -18.00 13.40
CA VAL A 47 -25.42 -17.82 14.83
C VAL A 47 -24.24 -18.35 15.65
N GLY A 48 -23.71 -17.52 16.57
CA GLY A 48 -22.59 -17.89 17.42
C GLY A 48 -21.23 -17.86 16.73
N TRP A 49 -21.09 -17.12 15.62
CA TRP A 49 -19.84 -16.97 14.87
C TRP A 49 -18.67 -16.50 15.73
N GLN A 50 -18.93 -15.71 16.77
CA GLN A 50 -17.91 -15.20 17.68
C GLN A 50 -17.14 -16.35 18.32
N LEU A 51 -17.84 -17.37 18.81
CA LEU A 51 -17.22 -18.54 19.42
C LEU A 51 -16.32 -19.29 18.43
N GLN A 52 -16.74 -19.40 17.17
CA GLN A 52 -15.96 -20.05 16.12
C GLN A 52 -14.66 -19.29 15.83
N ILE A 53 -14.72 -17.96 15.74
CA ILE A 53 -13.53 -17.12 15.53
C ILE A 53 -12.61 -17.15 16.74
N VAL A 54 -13.15 -17.05 17.95
CA VAL A 54 -12.38 -17.14 19.21
C VAL A 54 -11.61 -18.47 19.27
N LYS A 55 -12.27 -19.57 18.93
CA LYS A 55 -11.63 -20.89 18.83
C LYS A 55 -10.56 -20.94 17.74
N ALA A 56 -10.84 -20.40 16.56
CA ALA A 56 -9.87 -20.35 15.46
C ALA A 56 -8.61 -19.55 15.80
N ILE A 57 -8.75 -18.41 16.50
CA ILE A 57 -7.62 -17.64 17.03
C ILE A 57 -6.79 -18.51 18.00
N TYR A 58 -7.47 -19.17 18.94
CA TYR A 58 -6.81 -19.99 19.95
C TYR A 58 -6.03 -21.16 19.34
N ASP A 59 -6.66 -21.89 18.42
CA ASP A 59 -6.06 -23.04 17.75
C ASP A 59 -4.87 -22.61 16.88
N ALA A 60 -4.99 -21.50 16.14
CA ALA A 60 -3.88 -20.96 15.36
C ALA A 60 -2.69 -20.51 16.23
N LEU A 61 -2.94 -19.91 17.41
CA LEU A 61 -1.87 -19.55 18.35
C LEU A 61 -1.19 -20.78 18.94
N LYS A 62 -1.97 -21.82 19.24
CA LYS A 62 -1.47 -23.10 19.75
C LYS A 62 -0.55 -23.80 18.74
N GLU A 63 -0.87 -23.73 17.45
CA GLU A 63 -0.05 -24.29 16.38
C GLU A 63 1.31 -23.58 16.17
N ARG A 64 1.45 -22.33 16.64
CA ARG A 64 2.71 -21.57 16.50
C ARG A 64 3.85 -22.06 17.38
N GLY A 65 3.57 -22.92 18.37
CA GLY A 65 4.60 -23.50 19.22
C GLY A 65 5.28 -22.47 20.13
N ILE A 66 4.50 -21.50 20.62
CA ILE A 66 4.96 -20.45 21.55
C ILE A 66 5.37 -21.12 22.87
N ARG A 67 6.48 -20.75 23.49
CA ARG A 67 6.89 -21.24 24.82
C ARG A 67 6.53 -20.22 25.90
N TYR A 68 6.12 -20.70 27.07
CA TYR A 68 5.94 -19.81 28.21
C TYR A 68 7.29 -19.37 28.75
N ALA A 69 7.47 -18.06 28.97
CA ALA A 69 8.68 -17.49 29.56
C ALA A 69 8.35 -16.60 30.76
N LEU A 70 9.28 -16.53 31.71
CA LEU A 70 9.19 -15.58 32.82
C LEU A 70 9.43 -14.14 32.34
N GLU A 71 9.00 -13.19 33.15
CA GLU A 71 9.28 -11.77 32.92
C GLU A 71 10.81 -11.56 32.85
N ALA A 72 11.26 -10.72 31.90
CA ALA A 72 12.66 -10.32 31.85
C ALA A 72 13.00 -9.51 33.11
N TYR A 73 14.08 -9.85 33.80
CA TYR A 73 14.52 -9.16 35.01
C TYR A 73 14.73 -7.66 34.76
N HIS A 74 14.11 -6.80 35.56
CA HIS A 74 14.28 -5.36 35.51
C HIS A 74 14.69 -4.80 36.88
N PRO A 75 15.65 -3.84 36.96
CA PRO A 75 16.13 -3.29 38.24
C PRO A 75 15.07 -2.52 39.05
N SER A 76 14.01 -2.06 38.40
CA SER A 76 12.86 -1.41 39.00
C SER A 76 11.64 -2.29 38.87
N GLN A 77 11.01 -2.66 40.00
CA GLN A 77 9.74 -3.40 40.04
C GLN A 77 8.55 -2.58 39.49
N ALA A 78 8.73 -1.29 39.16
CA ALA A 78 7.67 -0.40 38.69
C ALA A 78 7.41 -0.47 37.18
N MET A 79 8.32 -1.05 36.40
CA MET A 79 8.23 -1.16 34.94
C MET A 79 8.23 -2.63 34.52
N GLN A 80 7.52 -2.96 33.44
CA GLN A 80 7.49 -4.29 32.86
C GLN A 80 7.63 -4.18 31.33
N THR A 81 8.53 -4.98 30.76
CA THR A 81 8.61 -5.15 29.30
C THR A 81 7.49 -6.06 28.84
N ILE A 82 6.72 -5.60 27.86
CA ILE A 82 5.71 -6.39 27.15
C ILE A 82 6.27 -6.71 25.77
N ARG A 83 6.32 -8.00 25.41
CA ARG A 83 6.85 -8.46 24.12
C ARG A 83 5.92 -8.06 22.97
N THR A 84 6.50 -7.77 21.82
CA THR A 84 5.77 -7.49 20.58
C THR A 84 5.17 -8.78 19.98
N PRO A 85 4.14 -8.72 19.14
CA PRO A 85 3.65 -9.87 18.39
C PRO A 85 4.72 -10.64 17.60
N PRO A 86 5.67 -10.03 16.88
CA PRO A 86 6.78 -10.77 16.26
C PRO A 86 7.65 -11.54 17.27
N GLU A 87 7.96 -10.99 18.44
CA GLU A 87 8.73 -11.70 19.48
C GLU A 87 7.99 -12.94 20.01
N ILE A 88 6.66 -12.85 20.08
CA ILE A 88 5.79 -13.94 20.54
C ILE A 88 5.51 -14.97 19.43
N LEU A 89 5.33 -14.54 18.17
CA LEU A 89 4.86 -15.39 17.07
C LEU A 89 5.97 -15.96 16.16
N ASP A 90 7.09 -15.25 15.99
CA ASP A 90 8.14 -15.61 15.03
C ASP A 90 9.43 -16.08 15.70
N SER A 91 10.09 -15.19 16.46
CA SER A 91 11.35 -15.46 17.18
C SER A 91 11.51 -14.45 18.32
N PRO A 92 11.76 -14.87 19.57
CA PRO A 92 12.11 -16.23 20.02
C PRO A 92 10.92 -17.20 20.19
N ARG A 93 9.69 -16.75 19.94
CA ARG A 93 8.42 -17.46 20.21
C ARG A 93 8.15 -17.68 21.67
N GLU A 94 8.23 -16.61 22.46
CA GLU A 94 8.07 -16.70 23.91
C GLU A 94 7.15 -15.61 24.44
N GLY A 95 6.44 -15.90 25.52
CA GLY A 95 5.54 -14.92 26.16
C GLY A 95 5.19 -15.24 27.61
N THR A 96 4.92 -14.19 28.38
CA THR A 96 4.32 -14.22 29.72
C THR A 96 2.80 -14.27 29.65
N CYS A 97 2.11 -14.48 30.79
CA CYS A 97 0.65 -14.41 30.84
C CYS A 97 0.08 -13.09 30.30
N LEU A 98 0.77 -11.97 30.57
CA LEU A 98 0.38 -10.66 30.07
C LEU A 98 0.62 -10.51 28.56
N ASP A 99 1.78 -10.92 28.06
CA ASP A 99 2.12 -10.89 26.62
C ASP A 99 1.07 -11.66 25.80
N LEU A 100 0.76 -12.87 26.24
CA LEU A 100 -0.15 -13.79 25.54
C LEU A 100 -1.60 -13.27 25.57
N SER A 101 -2.03 -12.69 26.68
CA SER A 101 -3.38 -12.11 26.80
C SER A 101 -3.55 -10.88 25.92
N LEU A 102 -2.56 -9.98 25.87
CA LEU A 102 -2.56 -8.80 25.00
C LEU A 102 -2.52 -9.17 23.52
N LEU A 103 -1.71 -10.17 23.14
CA LEU A 103 -1.66 -10.69 21.78
C LEU A 103 -3.01 -11.27 21.35
N PHE A 104 -3.60 -12.11 22.20
CA PHE A 104 -4.90 -12.73 21.95
C PHE A 104 -6.01 -11.68 21.77
N CYS A 105 -6.04 -10.68 22.65
CA CYS A 105 -6.96 -9.56 22.55
C CYS A 105 -6.74 -8.72 21.27
N GLY A 106 -5.49 -8.45 20.89
CA GLY A 106 -5.18 -7.76 19.64
C GLY A 106 -5.71 -8.50 18.41
N LEU A 107 -5.53 -9.82 18.37
CA LEU A 107 -6.10 -10.67 17.32
C LEU A 107 -7.64 -10.64 17.33
N CYS A 108 -8.27 -10.68 18.51
CA CYS A 108 -9.72 -10.55 18.61
C CYS A 108 -10.23 -9.25 17.96
N LEU A 109 -9.59 -8.11 18.23
CA LEU A 109 -9.93 -6.83 17.58
C LEU A 109 -9.77 -6.91 16.05
N ALA A 110 -8.72 -7.54 15.55
CA ALA A 110 -8.47 -7.67 14.11
C ALA A 110 -9.56 -8.48 13.38
N TYR A 111 -10.20 -9.39 14.10
CA TYR A 111 -11.26 -10.26 13.61
C TYR A 111 -12.66 -9.81 14.06
N GLU A 112 -12.83 -8.51 14.31
CA GLU A 112 -14.11 -7.87 14.64
C GLU A 112 -14.78 -8.39 15.93
N LEU A 113 -14.01 -8.91 16.89
CA LEU A 113 -14.50 -9.30 18.23
C LEU A 113 -14.29 -8.17 19.25
N LEU A 114 -14.99 -8.26 20.38
CA LEU A 114 -14.87 -7.35 21.53
C LEU A 114 -14.17 -8.03 22.72
N PRO A 115 -12.84 -7.86 22.86
CA PRO A 115 -12.09 -8.41 23.98
C PRO A 115 -12.00 -7.44 25.17
N ILE A 116 -12.02 -8.04 26.37
CA ILE A 116 -11.67 -7.43 27.65
C ILE A 116 -10.38 -8.09 28.14
N LEU A 117 -9.34 -7.29 28.38
CA LEU A 117 -8.16 -7.74 29.11
C LEU A 117 -8.46 -7.77 30.60
N ILE A 118 -8.13 -8.86 31.29
CA ILE A 118 -8.35 -9.03 32.73
C ILE A 118 -7.00 -9.20 33.41
N VAL A 119 -6.75 -8.39 34.43
CA VAL A 119 -5.54 -8.47 35.26
C VAL A 119 -5.95 -8.84 36.68
N ILE A 120 -5.37 -9.93 37.18
CA ILE A 120 -5.48 -10.38 38.57
C ILE A 120 -4.07 -10.43 39.18
N ASP A 121 -3.97 -10.63 40.49
CA ASP A 121 -2.65 -10.62 41.13
C ASP A 121 -1.75 -11.73 40.57
N GLY A 122 -0.59 -11.33 40.05
CA GLY A 122 0.40 -12.22 39.43
C GLY A 122 -0.07 -12.98 38.19
N HIS A 123 -1.15 -12.57 37.51
CA HIS A 123 -1.64 -13.24 36.29
C HIS A 123 -2.51 -12.33 35.39
N ALA A 124 -2.65 -12.70 34.13
CA ALA A 124 -3.53 -12.02 33.17
C ALA A 124 -4.23 -13.05 32.27
N LEU A 125 -5.44 -12.70 31.87
CA LEU A 125 -6.29 -13.49 30.98
C LEU A 125 -7.18 -12.57 30.12
N ALA A 126 -7.95 -13.15 29.20
CA ALA A 126 -8.88 -12.41 28.35
C ALA A 126 -10.33 -12.86 28.58
N ALA A 127 -11.29 -11.99 28.33
CA ALA A 127 -12.68 -12.36 28.09
C ALA A 127 -13.15 -11.77 26.76
N VAL A 128 -13.98 -12.48 26.00
CA VAL A 128 -14.45 -12.03 24.69
C VAL A 128 -15.97 -12.07 24.62
N SER A 129 -16.60 -11.02 24.11
CA SER A 129 -18.06 -11.01 23.94
C SER A 129 -18.49 -12.06 22.92
N LEU A 130 -19.50 -12.85 23.27
CA LEU A 130 -20.16 -13.79 22.37
C LEU A 130 -21.46 -13.24 21.78
N THR A 131 -21.92 -12.09 22.27
CA THR A 131 -23.19 -11.48 21.89
C THR A 131 -23.03 -10.26 20.97
N HIS A 132 -21.89 -9.57 21.02
CA HIS A 132 -21.64 -8.33 20.28
C HIS A 132 -20.30 -8.38 19.54
N GLY A 133 -20.26 -7.76 18.36
CA GLY A 133 -19.04 -7.61 17.55
C GLY A 133 -18.41 -6.23 17.72
N LEU A 134 -17.21 -6.03 17.16
CA LEU A 134 -16.47 -4.77 17.26
C LEU A 134 -17.27 -3.58 16.72
N ARG A 135 -18.14 -3.79 15.74
CA ARG A 135 -19.01 -2.74 15.18
C ARG A 135 -20.01 -2.18 16.20
N ASP A 136 -20.33 -2.96 17.22
CA ASP A 136 -21.27 -2.60 18.28
C ASP A 136 -20.57 -1.95 19.47
N TRP A 137 -19.27 -1.61 19.37
CA TRP A 137 -18.49 -1.06 20.49
C TRP A 137 -19.07 0.24 21.08
N ASN A 138 -19.69 1.07 20.24
CA ASN A 138 -20.38 2.31 20.62
C ASN A 138 -21.92 2.17 20.59
N GLY A 139 -22.42 0.96 20.32
CA GLY A 139 -23.83 0.61 20.36
C GLY A 139 -24.28 0.26 21.77
N TYR A 140 -25.53 -0.21 21.90
CA TYR A 140 -26.01 -0.75 23.16
C TYR A 140 -25.33 -2.09 23.45
N ARG A 141 -24.27 -2.07 24.24
CA ARG A 141 -23.67 -3.26 24.85
C ARG A 141 -23.78 -3.15 26.37
N PRO A 142 -24.61 -3.97 27.04
CA PRO A 142 -24.72 -3.96 28.49
C PRO A 142 -23.35 -4.06 29.17
N GLY A 143 -23.06 -3.13 30.08
CA GLY A 143 -21.80 -3.12 30.83
C GLY A 143 -20.67 -2.30 30.22
N ALA A 144 -20.79 -1.81 28.99
CA ALA A 144 -19.79 -0.91 28.38
C ALA A 144 -19.66 0.42 29.15
N GLU A 145 -20.76 0.88 29.76
CA GLU A 145 -20.81 2.08 30.60
C GLU A 145 -19.91 1.99 31.84
N LEU A 146 -19.64 0.77 32.33
CA LEU A 146 -18.73 0.56 33.46
C LEU A 146 -17.28 0.87 33.11
N PHE A 147 -16.97 0.95 31.82
CA PHE A 147 -15.66 1.33 31.30
C PHE A 147 -15.64 2.79 30.79
N ALA A 148 -16.72 3.58 30.93
CA ALA A 148 -16.76 4.94 30.38
C ALA A 148 -15.63 5.82 30.93
N ASP A 149 -15.40 5.75 32.24
CA ASP A 149 -14.46 6.61 32.96
C ASP A 149 -13.11 5.95 33.27
N GLY A 150 -12.85 4.73 32.78
CA GLY A 150 -11.59 4.03 33.01
C GLY A 150 -11.71 2.53 33.21
N PRO A 151 -10.62 1.87 33.63
CA PRO A 151 -10.60 0.43 33.88
C PRO A 151 -11.66 0.02 34.91
N LEU A 152 -12.29 -1.13 34.70
CA LEU A 152 -13.19 -1.72 35.69
C LEU A 152 -12.35 -2.28 36.84
N VAL A 153 -12.63 -1.84 38.08
CA VAL A 153 -11.85 -2.23 39.28
C VAL A 153 -12.56 -3.28 40.15
N GLU A 154 -13.80 -3.63 39.82
CA GLU A 154 -14.59 -4.63 40.54
C GLU A 154 -14.89 -5.85 39.66
N ALA A 155 -14.68 -7.06 40.20
CA ALA A 155 -14.87 -8.30 39.43
C ALA A 155 -16.33 -8.73 39.26
N ALA A 156 -17.24 -8.27 40.13
CA ALA A 156 -18.61 -8.79 40.19
C ALA A 156 -19.41 -8.65 38.87
N PRO A 157 -19.37 -7.49 38.17
CA PRO A 157 -20.06 -7.36 36.88
C PRO A 157 -19.53 -8.33 35.82
N LEU A 158 -18.20 -8.46 35.76
CA LEU A 158 -17.53 -9.33 34.81
C LEU A 158 -17.85 -10.81 35.06
N ARG A 159 -17.87 -11.25 36.33
CA ARG A 159 -18.32 -12.61 36.68
C ARG A 159 -19.75 -12.87 36.23
N GLY A 160 -20.65 -11.90 36.46
CA GLY A 160 -22.04 -11.98 36.02
C GLY A 160 -22.18 -12.19 34.51
N TRP A 161 -21.42 -11.46 33.69
CA TRP A 161 -21.46 -11.61 32.23
C TRP A 161 -20.89 -12.95 31.76
N ILE A 162 -19.85 -13.46 32.41
CA ILE A 162 -19.25 -14.74 32.03
C ILE A 162 -20.16 -15.90 32.47
N ASP A 163 -20.72 -15.85 33.68
CA ASP A 163 -21.66 -16.85 34.18
C ASP A 163 -22.98 -16.86 33.39
N GLY A 164 -23.39 -15.69 32.89
CA GLY A 164 -24.54 -15.54 32.00
C GLY A 164 -24.30 -16.00 30.57
N GLY A 165 -23.05 -16.26 30.17
CA GLY A 165 -22.68 -16.68 28.82
C GLY A 165 -22.52 -15.55 27.79
N ASP A 166 -22.61 -14.29 28.22
CA ASP A 166 -22.42 -13.12 27.35
C ASP A 166 -20.95 -12.93 26.94
N PHE A 167 -20.04 -13.35 27.83
CA PHE A 167 -18.60 -13.31 27.62
C PHE A 167 -17.97 -14.67 27.89
N LEU A 168 -16.95 -15.00 27.11
CA LEU A 168 -16.13 -16.19 27.32
C LEU A 168 -14.77 -15.82 27.88
N ALA A 169 -14.47 -16.24 29.10
CA ALA A 169 -13.13 -16.14 29.67
C ALA A 169 -12.19 -17.16 29.02
N VAL A 170 -10.96 -16.76 28.72
CA VAL A 170 -9.94 -17.60 28.06
C VAL A 170 -8.61 -17.46 28.80
N GLU A 171 -8.08 -18.58 29.29
CA GLU A 171 -6.72 -18.68 29.83
C GLU A 171 -5.69 -18.69 28.68
N CYS A 172 -5.14 -17.52 28.38
CA CYS A 172 -4.22 -17.33 27.24
C CYS A 172 -2.86 -18.02 27.43
N THR A 173 -2.46 -18.37 28.66
CA THR A 173 -1.25 -19.20 28.83
C THR A 173 -1.45 -20.64 28.37
N GLY A 174 -2.69 -21.07 28.13
CA GLY A 174 -3.02 -22.42 27.69
C GLY A 174 -2.46 -22.78 26.32
N PHE A 175 -2.31 -21.82 25.40
CA PHE A 175 -1.76 -22.07 24.06
C PHE A 175 -0.22 -22.03 24.00
N ALA A 176 0.46 -21.64 25.09
CA ALA A 176 1.92 -21.67 25.17
C ALA A 176 2.42 -23.02 25.72
N GLN A 177 3.55 -23.53 25.26
CA GLN A 177 4.18 -24.76 25.73
C GLN A 177 4.94 -24.53 27.03
N THR A 178 4.65 -25.34 28.05
CA THR A 178 5.47 -25.42 29.27
C THR A 178 5.20 -26.71 30.05
N THR A 179 6.28 -27.29 30.58
CA THR A 179 6.27 -28.46 31.48
C THR A 179 6.63 -28.08 32.92
N GLN A 180 7.07 -26.83 33.15
CA GLN A 180 7.60 -26.34 34.43
C GLN A 180 6.64 -25.41 35.20
N LEU A 181 5.43 -25.16 34.70
CA LEU A 181 4.33 -24.68 35.56
C LEU A 181 3.91 -25.75 36.59
N GLY A 182 4.79 -26.68 36.98
CA GLY A 182 4.55 -27.84 37.85
C GLY A 182 5.57 -28.00 38.99
N GLY A 183 5.94 -26.91 39.67
CA GLY A 183 6.66 -26.94 40.95
C GLY A 183 5.93 -26.07 41.98
N SER A 184 5.25 -26.69 42.95
CA SER A 184 4.20 -26.11 43.85
C SER A 184 2.91 -25.62 43.18
N SER A 185 2.89 -25.58 41.85
CA SER A 185 1.89 -24.92 41.00
C SER A 185 0.78 -25.82 40.45
N ALA A 186 0.68 -27.08 40.91
CA ALA A 186 -0.40 -28.00 40.54
C ALA A 186 -1.81 -27.51 40.97
N GLU A 187 -1.88 -26.54 41.89
CA GLU A 187 -3.14 -25.93 42.32
C GLU A 187 -3.64 -24.80 41.42
N LYS A 188 -2.86 -24.28 40.48
CA LYS A 188 -3.27 -23.15 39.64
C LYS A 188 -4.02 -23.62 38.38
N PRO A 189 -5.14 -22.98 37.96
CA PRO A 189 -5.98 -23.51 36.88
C PRO A 189 -5.22 -23.67 35.55
N GLU A 190 -4.31 -22.74 35.25
CA GLU A 190 -3.51 -22.75 34.02
C GLU A 190 -2.48 -23.90 33.94
N ALA A 191 -2.16 -24.54 35.06
CA ALA A 191 -1.18 -25.62 35.13
C ALA A 191 -1.82 -27.02 35.02
N ARG A 192 -3.14 -27.13 35.27
CA ARG A 192 -3.83 -28.42 35.32
C ARG A 192 -4.14 -28.96 33.94
N HIS A 193 -4.16 -30.29 33.80
CA HIS A 193 -4.65 -30.99 32.60
C HIS A 193 -3.97 -30.64 31.25
N ARG A 194 -2.77 -30.05 31.28
CA ARG A 194 -1.99 -29.75 30.06
C ARG A 194 -1.55 -31.06 29.38
N THR A 195 -1.83 -31.19 28.09
CA THR A 195 -1.34 -32.28 27.25
C THR A 195 -0.26 -31.73 26.34
N ASN A 196 0.94 -32.34 26.34
CA ASN A 196 2.10 -31.83 25.60
C ASN A 196 2.43 -30.36 25.93
N GLY A 197 2.20 -29.96 27.18
CA GLY A 197 2.51 -28.62 27.67
C GLY A 197 1.51 -27.52 27.31
N VAL A 198 0.35 -27.85 26.71
CA VAL A 198 -0.71 -26.91 26.30
C VAL A 198 -2.10 -27.37 26.79
N LEU A 199 -3.07 -26.47 26.86
CA LEU A 199 -4.49 -26.77 27.13
C LEU A 199 -5.28 -26.97 25.83
N SER A 200 -6.37 -27.72 25.90
CA SER A 200 -7.45 -27.61 24.91
C SER A 200 -8.20 -26.28 25.09
N PHE A 201 -8.94 -25.86 24.07
CA PHE A 201 -9.74 -24.64 24.14
C PHE A 201 -10.78 -24.71 25.28
N GLU A 202 -11.43 -25.86 25.44
CA GLU A 202 -12.40 -26.13 26.50
C GLU A 202 -11.76 -26.07 27.90
N GLN A 203 -10.55 -26.62 28.05
CA GLN A 203 -9.80 -26.51 29.32
C GLN A 203 -9.35 -25.08 29.61
N ALA A 204 -8.93 -24.33 28.60
CA ALA A 204 -8.48 -22.95 28.75
C ALA A 204 -9.64 -22.01 29.12
N THR A 205 -10.84 -22.27 28.60
CA THR A 205 -12.03 -21.50 28.96
C THR A 205 -12.51 -21.79 30.38
N ALA A 206 -12.52 -23.08 30.78
CA ALA A 206 -12.80 -23.48 32.15
C ALA A 206 -11.77 -22.90 33.14
N ALA A 207 -10.48 -22.96 32.81
CA ALA A 207 -9.42 -22.38 33.62
C ALA A 207 -9.57 -20.86 33.74
N GLY A 208 -9.85 -20.16 32.62
CA GLY A 208 -10.06 -18.71 32.61
C GLY A 208 -11.20 -18.28 33.51
N ARG A 209 -12.30 -19.06 33.55
CA ARG A 209 -13.40 -18.81 34.49
C ARG A 209 -12.99 -19.04 35.95
N GLU A 210 -12.27 -20.12 36.25
CA GLU A 210 -11.82 -20.45 37.61
C GLU A 210 -10.88 -19.37 38.18
N GLN A 211 -10.05 -18.73 37.34
CA GLN A 211 -9.13 -17.66 37.79
C GLN A 211 -9.83 -16.52 38.53
N LEU A 212 -11.06 -16.17 38.13
CA LEU A 212 -11.80 -15.05 38.72
C LEU A 212 -12.30 -15.31 40.14
N ASP A 213 -12.32 -16.56 40.59
CA ASP A 213 -12.80 -16.94 41.93
C ASP A 213 -11.68 -17.28 42.90
N ARG A 214 -10.43 -17.13 42.46
CA ARG A 214 -9.27 -17.48 43.28
C ARG A 214 -9.01 -16.45 44.38
N PRO A 215 -9.06 -16.84 45.67
CA PRO A 215 -8.79 -15.92 46.76
C PRO A 215 -7.32 -15.52 46.85
N ASP A 216 -6.40 -16.36 46.34
CA ASP A 216 -4.96 -16.12 46.30
C ASP A 216 -4.51 -15.24 45.11
N ARG A 217 -5.42 -14.92 44.20
CA ARG A 217 -5.18 -14.00 43.06
C ARG A 217 -6.31 -12.97 42.96
N PRO A 218 -6.37 -11.99 43.88
CA PRO A 218 -7.42 -10.98 43.86
C PRO A 218 -7.45 -10.20 42.53
N PHE A 219 -8.64 -9.83 42.10
CA PHE A 219 -8.86 -9.01 40.91
C PHE A 219 -8.20 -7.64 41.07
N ARG A 220 -7.56 -7.15 40.00
CA ARG A 220 -6.88 -5.84 39.97
C ARG A 220 -7.67 -4.85 39.15
N PHE A 221 -7.81 -5.12 37.87
CA PHE A 221 -8.63 -4.32 36.95
C PHE A 221 -8.91 -5.09 35.67
N ALA A 222 -9.86 -4.59 34.87
CA ALA A 222 -10.11 -5.04 33.52
C ALA A 222 -10.22 -3.86 32.54
N LEU A 223 -9.78 -4.08 31.30
CA LEU A 223 -9.82 -3.11 30.22
C LEU A 223 -10.68 -3.63 29.09
N ASP A 224 -11.76 -2.93 28.79
CA ASP A 224 -12.41 -3.04 27.50
C ASP A 224 -11.55 -2.36 26.44
N LEU A 225 -10.98 -3.15 25.54
CA LEU A 225 -9.98 -2.62 24.62
C LEU A 225 -10.59 -1.80 23.49
N ALA A 226 -11.83 -2.07 23.08
CA ALA A 226 -12.51 -1.24 22.10
C ALA A 226 -12.89 0.12 22.71
N VAL A 227 -13.41 0.13 23.95
CA VAL A 227 -13.68 1.38 24.67
C VAL A 227 -12.38 2.14 24.94
N ALA A 228 -11.29 1.47 25.31
CA ALA A 228 -10.00 2.11 25.52
C ALA A 228 -9.45 2.74 24.23
N HIS A 229 -9.46 2.01 23.11
CA HIS A 229 -8.92 2.52 21.84
C HIS A 229 -9.78 3.64 21.25
N TYR A 230 -11.09 3.48 21.22
CA TYR A 230 -11.98 4.40 20.51
C TYR A 230 -12.64 5.43 21.42
N GLY A 231 -13.07 5.03 22.61
CA GLY A 231 -13.70 5.91 23.60
C GLY A 231 -12.67 6.78 24.32
N TRP A 232 -11.67 6.16 24.97
CA TRP A 232 -10.62 6.89 25.68
C TRP A 232 -9.51 7.42 24.77
N ARG A 233 -9.54 7.06 23.48
CA ARG A 233 -8.53 7.44 22.47
C ARG A 233 -7.11 6.98 22.83
N VAL A 234 -7.00 5.81 23.42
CA VAL A 234 -5.71 5.17 23.73
C VAL A 234 -5.23 4.44 22.48
N GLU A 235 -4.45 5.13 21.65
CA GLU A 235 -3.91 4.53 20.43
C GLU A 235 -2.91 3.40 20.71
N PRO A 236 -3.01 2.24 20.04
CA PRO A 236 -2.00 1.20 20.11
C PRO A 236 -0.60 1.72 19.78
N HIS A 237 0.40 1.19 20.47
CA HIS A 237 1.79 1.45 20.13
C HIS A 237 2.07 0.97 18.70
N PRO A 238 2.83 1.74 17.91
CA PRO A 238 3.23 1.31 16.59
C PRO A 238 4.10 0.05 16.73
N LEU A 239 3.74 -1.02 16.02
CA LEU A 239 4.62 -2.18 15.90
C LEU A 239 5.73 -1.90 14.90
N GLU A 240 6.95 -2.28 15.28
CA GLU A 240 8.01 -2.42 14.29
C GLU A 240 7.57 -3.50 13.29
N PRO A 241 7.54 -3.17 12.00
CA PRO A 241 7.06 -4.09 10.97
C PRO A 241 8.07 -5.24 10.77
N LEU A 242 7.61 -6.37 10.21
CA LEU A 242 8.40 -7.57 9.88
C LEU A 242 9.84 -7.23 9.39
N PRO A 243 10.86 -8.06 9.65
CA PRO A 243 12.15 -7.92 8.98
C PRO A 243 11.96 -8.01 7.46
N GLY A 244 12.06 -6.89 6.76
CA GLY A 244 11.71 -6.74 5.33
C GLY A 244 10.51 -5.81 5.08
N ALA A 245 9.73 -5.50 6.11
CA ALA A 245 8.66 -4.52 6.14
C ALA A 245 9.05 -3.23 6.89
N TRP A 246 10.35 -3.02 7.18
CA TRP A 246 10.83 -1.72 7.66
C TRP A 246 10.37 -0.64 6.69
N VAL A 247 9.46 0.18 7.22
CA VAL A 247 8.77 1.33 6.64
C VAL A 247 7.60 1.04 5.68
N THR A 248 6.41 0.72 6.22
CA THR A 248 5.12 0.88 5.50
C THR A 248 4.71 2.34 5.26
N ASN A 249 5.60 3.29 5.52
CA ASN A 249 5.60 4.50 4.74
C ASN A 249 7.04 4.98 4.58
N ILE A 250 7.81 4.39 3.63
CA ILE A 250 9.16 4.87 3.29
C ILE A 250 9.19 6.41 3.21
N PHE A 251 8.11 7.06 2.79
CA PHE A 251 7.98 8.52 2.80
C PHE A 251 8.13 9.14 4.19
N ARG A 252 7.56 8.58 5.27
CA ARG A 252 7.81 9.06 6.65
C ARG A 252 9.26 8.97 7.10
N LEU A 253 9.99 7.96 6.62
CA LEU A 253 11.43 7.87 6.88
C LEU A 253 12.17 8.96 6.11
N LEU A 254 11.83 9.13 4.84
CA LEU A 254 12.43 10.12 3.94
C LEU A 254 12.11 11.57 4.36
N GLU A 255 10.94 11.84 4.92
CA GLU A 255 10.53 13.14 5.48
C GLU A 255 11.43 13.59 6.64
N LYS A 256 11.97 12.63 7.40
CA LYS A 256 12.86 12.90 8.54
C LYS A 256 14.32 13.04 8.13
N ALA A 257 14.62 12.97 6.83
CA ALA A 257 15.98 13.06 6.33
C ALA A 257 16.58 14.45 6.61
N PRO A 258 17.89 14.53 6.91
CA PRO A 258 18.55 15.81 7.08
C PRO A 258 18.56 16.59 5.75
N ALA A 259 18.54 17.93 5.85
CA ALA A 259 18.41 18.84 4.70
C ALA A 259 19.37 18.56 3.52
N PRO A 260 20.65 18.17 3.72
CA PRO A 260 21.56 17.87 2.60
C PRO A 260 21.16 16.64 1.76
N LEU A 261 20.32 15.75 2.30
CA LEU A 261 19.80 14.58 1.60
C LEU A 261 18.35 14.80 1.14
N SER A 262 17.53 15.48 1.95
CA SER A 262 16.10 15.66 1.66
C SER A 262 15.83 16.51 0.41
N SER A 263 16.72 17.45 0.06
CA SER A 263 16.58 18.28 -1.16
C SER A 263 16.61 17.48 -2.47
N ASN A 264 17.13 16.25 -2.41
CA ASN A 264 17.29 15.34 -3.55
C ASN A 264 16.13 14.33 -3.66
N LEU A 265 15.22 14.32 -2.69
CA LEU A 265 14.13 13.36 -2.61
C LEU A 265 12.85 13.95 -3.22
N LYS A 266 12.15 13.16 -4.03
CA LYS A 266 10.84 13.49 -4.61
C LYS A 266 9.71 12.91 -3.74
N VAL A 267 9.79 13.15 -2.42
CA VAL A 267 8.91 12.50 -1.42
C VAL A 267 7.44 12.77 -1.71
N LEU A 268 7.05 14.04 -1.85
CA LEU A 268 5.65 14.42 -2.07
C LEU A 268 5.11 13.91 -3.41
N ASP A 269 5.92 13.95 -4.46
CA ASP A 269 5.53 13.51 -5.81
C ASP A 269 5.28 11.98 -5.81
N PHE A 270 6.24 11.22 -5.29
CA PHE A 270 6.15 9.77 -5.23
C PHE A 270 5.09 9.27 -4.23
N GLU A 271 4.90 9.93 -3.09
CA GLU A 271 3.84 9.55 -2.14
C GLU A 271 2.46 9.72 -2.76
N ARG A 272 2.19 10.86 -3.40
CA ARG A 272 0.93 11.10 -4.12
C ARG A 272 0.71 10.10 -5.24
N LEU A 273 1.76 9.80 -6.02
CA LEU A 273 1.69 8.78 -7.06
C LEU A 273 1.29 7.42 -6.45
N VAL A 274 1.99 6.98 -5.40
CA VAL A 274 1.76 5.68 -4.76
C VAL A 274 0.35 5.60 -4.16
N GLU A 275 -0.11 6.64 -3.46
CA GLU A 275 -1.47 6.70 -2.91
C GLU A 275 -2.53 6.59 -4.00
N ASN A 276 -2.38 7.37 -5.08
CA ASN A 276 -3.32 7.37 -6.19
C ASN A 276 -3.34 6.03 -6.93
N ARG A 277 -2.17 5.42 -7.18
CA ARG A 277 -2.04 4.17 -7.91
C ARG A 277 -2.47 2.95 -7.10
N THR A 278 -2.51 3.05 -5.77
CA THR A 278 -2.86 1.93 -4.88
C THR A 278 -4.27 1.99 -4.27
N ARG A 279 -5.05 3.06 -4.53
CA ARG A 279 -6.36 3.30 -3.90
C ARG A 279 -7.33 2.13 -4.04
N ASN A 280 -7.42 1.55 -5.24
CA ASN A 280 -8.28 0.43 -5.58
C ASN A 280 -7.47 -0.74 -6.17
N PHE A 281 -6.24 -0.96 -5.67
CA PHE A 281 -5.37 -2.01 -6.18
C PHE A 281 -5.95 -3.40 -5.85
N VAL A 282 -5.88 -4.33 -6.80
CA VAL A 282 -6.41 -5.69 -6.67
C VAL A 282 -5.42 -6.69 -7.26
N GLY A 283 -5.25 -7.82 -6.56
CA GLY A 283 -4.59 -9.00 -7.10
C GLY A 283 -3.09 -8.86 -7.31
N ARG A 284 -2.60 -9.46 -8.40
CA ARG A 284 -1.19 -9.54 -8.83
C ARG A 284 -0.29 -10.45 -7.99
N ASP A 285 -0.88 -11.31 -7.18
CA ASP A 285 -0.12 -12.22 -6.30
C ASP A 285 0.83 -13.14 -7.06
N PHE A 286 0.49 -13.52 -8.28
CA PHE A 286 1.35 -14.35 -9.12
C PHE A 286 2.67 -13.65 -9.49
N ILE A 287 2.63 -12.34 -9.76
CA ILE A 287 3.84 -11.55 -10.02
C ILE A 287 4.61 -11.31 -8.74
N PHE A 288 3.95 -10.99 -7.63
CA PHE A 288 4.63 -10.82 -6.34
C PHE A 288 5.36 -12.11 -5.94
N ARG A 289 4.72 -13.27 -6.06
CA ARG A 289 5.35 -14.57 -5.80
C ARG A 289 6.51 -14.87 -6.76
N ALA A 290 6.39 -14.50 -8.04
CA ALA A 290 7.49 -14.68 -9.00
C ALA A 290 8.71 -13.83 -8.61
N ILE A 291 8.50 -12.57 -8.25
CA ILE A 291 9.56 -11.67 -7.76
C ILE A 291 10.18 -12.24 -6.47
N ASP A 292 9.36 -12.66 -5.51
CA ASP A 292 9.83 -13.22 -4.24
C ASP A 292 10.61 -14.52 -4.44
N GLY A 293 10.16 -15.36 -5.37
CA GLY A 293 10.85 -16.59 -5.76
C GLY A 293 12.24 -16.30 -6.33
N LEU A 294 12.35 -15.33 -7.24
CA LEU A 294 13.64 -14.91 -7.81
C LEU A 294 14.58 -14.32 -6.76
N ILE A 295 14.08 -13.49 -5.85
CA ILE A 295 14.87 -12.88 -4.77
C ILE A 295 15.37 -13.93 -3.77
N ALA A 296 14.60 -15.01 -3.57
CA ALA A 296 14.95 -16.11 -2.67
C ALA A 296 15.80 -17.21 -3.34
N ASP A 297 15.98 -17.16 -4.66
CA ASP A 297 16.69 -18.18 -5.42
C ASP A 297 18.20 -18.08 -5.18
N THR A 298 18.81 -19.19 -4.75
CA THR A 298 20.25 -19.29 -4.51
C THR A 298 21.09 -19.26 -5.79
N GLU A 299 20.50 -19.51 -6.96
CA GLU A 299 21.19 -19.37 -8.26
C GLU A 299 21.12 -17.93 -8.79
N PHE A 300 20.17 -17.12 -8.30
CA PHE A 300 19.99 -15.71 -8.64
C PHE A 300 20.37 -14.82 -7.45
N GLU A 301 21.64 -14.86 -7.04
CA GLU A 301 22.09 -14.21 -5.78
C GLU A 301 22.09 -12.67 -5.79
N ALA A 302 22.00 -12.06 -6.98
CA ALA A 302 21.86 -10.61 -7.21
C ALA A 302 21.54 -10.41 -8.69
N GLY A 303 20.75 -9.39 -9.05
CA GLY A 303 20.45 -9.15 -10.47
C GLY A 303 19.26 -8.24 -10.74
N TYR A 304 18.86 -8.21 -12.01
CA TYR A 304 17.75 -7.39 -12.51
C TYR A 304 16.54 -8.25 -12.84
N ILE A 305 15.37 -7.87 -12.32
CA ILE A 305 14.07 -8.47 -12.65
C ILE A 305 13.31 -7.44 -13.48
N LEU A 306 13.25 -7.63 -14.80
CA LEU A 306 12.54 -6.72 -15.69
C LEU A 306 11.11 -7.19 -15.91
N ILE A 307 10.15 -6.37 -15.47
CA ILE A 307 8.74 -6.57 -15.67
C ILE A 307 8.30 -5.83 -16.94
N ARG A 308 7.83 -6.59 -17.92
CA ARG A 308 7.32 -6.07 -19.19
C ARG A 308 5.82 -6.25 -19.30
N GLY A 309 5.19 -5.42 -20.11
CA GLY A 309 3.78 -5.56 -20.45
C GLY A 309 3.26 -4.33 -21.18
N GLU A 310 2.02 -4.39 -21.66
CA GLU A 310 1.42 -3.32 -22.45
C GLU A 310 1.15 -2.03 -21.63
N PRO A 311 1.02 -0.87 -22.29
CA PRO A 311 0.55 0.35 -21.65
C PRO A 311 -0.83 0.17 -20.99
N GLY A 312 -1.00 0.69 -19.78
CA GLY A 312 -2.28 0.63 -19.04
C GLY A 312 -2.55 -0.69 -18.30
N ILE A 313 -1.71 -1.72 -18.44
CA ILE A 313 -1.90 -3.01 -17.74
C ILE A 313 -1.72 -2.93 -16.21
N GLY A 314 -1.03 -1.90 -15.71
CA GLY A 314 -0.88 -1.65 -14.26
C GLY A 314 0.52 -1.84 -13.68
N LYS A 315 1.58 -1.77 -14.50
CA LYS A 315 3.00 -1.86 -14.05
C LYS A 315 3.34 -0.86 -12.93
N THR A 316 3.04 0.43 -13.13
CA THR A 316 3.27 1.46 -12.11
C THR A 316 2.45 1.21 -10.83
N ALA A 317 1.25 0.64 -10.95
CA ALA A 317 0.42 0.29 -9.80
C ALA A 317 1.03 -0.88 -9.01
N LEU A 318 1.58 -1.89 -9.70
CA LEU A 318 2.34 -2.99 -9.09
C LEU A 318 3.55 -2.45 -8.30
N MET A 319 4.36 -1.59 -8.92
CA MET A 319 5.53 -0.98 -8.27
C MET A 319 5.11 -0.14 -7.07
N SER A 320 4.06 0.67 -7.22
CA SER A 320 3.49 1.48 -6.13
C SER A 320 3.01 0.61 -4.97
N GLN A 321 2.41 -0.55 -5.24
CA GLN A 321 1.99 -1.48 -4.21
C GLN A 321 3.19 -2.08 -3.46
N MET A 322 4.30 -2.38 -4.14
CA MET A 322 5.54 -2.82 -3.49
C MET A 322 6.16 -1.72 -2.63
N VAL A 323 6.15 -0.46 -3.08
CA VAL A 323 6.57 0.69 -2.25
C VAL A 323 5.71 0.78 -0.98
N LYS A 324 4.38 0.74 -1.14
CA LYS A 324 3.43 0.88 -0.03
C LYS A 324 3.53 -0.25 1.00
N THR A 325 3.67 -1.49 0.53
CA THR A 325 3.61 -2.68 1.40
C THR A 325 4.97 -3.12 1.92
N ARG A 326 6.06 -2.85 1.18
CA ARG A 326 7.42 -3.34 1.50
C ARG A 326 8.43 -2.23 1.76
N GLY A 327 8.10 -0.98 1.41
CA GLY A 327 8.95 0.17 1.68
C GLY A 327 10.29 0.14 0.94
N TYR A 328 10.35 -0.47 -0.25
CA TYR A 328 11.58 -0.55 -1.02
C TYR A 328 12.08 0.82 -1.49
N VAL A 329 13.40 0.93 -1.66
CA VAL A 329 14.00 2.08 -2.34
C VAL A 329 13.44 2.14 -3.75
N HIS A 330 13.07 3.32 -4.22
CA HIS A 330 12.31 3.42 -5.46
C HIS A 330 12.60 4.70 -6.24
N HIS A 331 12.41 4.61 -7.55
CA HIS A 331 12.36 5.75 -8.44
C HIS A 331 11.28 5.52 -9.49
N PHE A 332 10.41 6.51 -9.66
CA PHE A 332 9.44 6.53 -10.75
C PHE A 332 9.93 7.50 -11.82
N ASN A 333 10.17 6.98 -13.03
CA ASN A 333 10.31 7.86 -14.17
C ASN A 333 8.90 8.34 -14.54
N ILE A 334 8.66 9.62 -14.35
CA ILE A 334 7.38 10.26 -14.63
C ILE A 334 7.67 11.27 -15.74
N ALA A 335 7.61 10.82 -17.00
CA ALA A 335 7.78 11.70 -18.15
C ALA A 335 6.87 12.92 -18.06
N PRO A 336 5.64 12.79 -17.52
CA PRO A 336 4.87 13.92 -17.12
C PRO A 336 5.68 14.95 -16.30
N GLU A 337 5.93 14.68 -15.03
CA GLU A 337 6.47 15.63 -14.05
C GLU A 337 7.94 16.04 -14.28
N ASN A 338 8.50 15.73 -15.44
CA ASN A 338 9.91 15.92 -15.80
C ASN A 338 10.88 15.21 -14.82
N ILE A 339 10.38 14.18 -14.12
CA ILE A 339 11.17 13.31 -13.26
C ILE A 339 11.64 12.15 -14.13
N ARG A 340 12.62 12.43 -15.00
CA ARG A 340 13.11 11.47 -15.99
C ARG A 340 14.62 11.54 -16.21
N SER A 341 15.30 12.50 -15.61
CA SER A 341 16.75 12.66 -15.81
C SER A 341 17.54 11.64 -15.01
N THR A 342 18.66 11.17 -15.57
CA THR A 342 19.62 10.29 -14.87
C THR A 342 20.12 10.91 -13.58
N ARG A 343 20.35 12.23 -13.57
CA ARG A 343 20.75 12.97 -12.37
C ARG A 343 19.73 12.81 -11.24
N THR A 344 18.44 13.05 -11.53
CA THR A 344 17.37 12.95 -10.53
C THR A 344 17.22 11.52 -10.01
N PHE A 345 17.39 10.52 -10.87
CA PHE A 345 17.43 9.11 -10.45
C PHE A 345 18.57 8.85 -9.46
N LEU A 346 19.82 9.19 -9.84
CA LEU A 346 21.00 8.93 -9.01
C LEU A 346 20.92 9.66 -7.68
N GLU A 347 20.57 10.96 -7.69
CA GLU A 347 20.42 11.77 -6.49
C GLU A 347 19.35 11.19 -5.55
N SER A 348 18.20 10.78 -6.10
CA SER A 348 17.10 10.22 -5.31
C SER A 348 17.42 8.85 -4.73
N VAL A 349 17.90 7.90 -5.53
CA VAL A 349 18.18 6.53 -5.07
C VAL A 349 19.36 6.50 -4.09
N CYS A 350 20.44 7.25 -4.37
CA CYS A 350 21.57 7.33 -3.45
C CYS A 350 21.16 7.90 -2.08
N ALA A 351 20.37 8.99 -2.07
CA ALA A 351 19.87 9.55 -0.82
C ALA A 351 19.00 8.54 -0.05
N GLN A 352 18.08 7.85 -0.74
CA GLN A 352 17.24 6.82 -0.13
C GLN A 352 18.06 5.65 0.45
N LEU A 353 19.10 5.18 -0.24
CA LEU A 353 20.00 4.14 0.26
C LEU A 353 20.70 4.56 1.54
N ILE A 354 21.26 5.79 1.56
CA ILE A 354 21.93 6.35 2.74
C ILE A 354 20.97 6.41 3.92
N ILE A 355 19.76 6.91 3.72
CA ILE A 355 18.76 7.08 4.80
C ILE A 355 18.25 5.72 5.28
N ARG A 356 17.82 4.85 4.36
CA ARG A 356 17.20 3.56 4.67
C ARG A 356 18.16 2.62 5.40
N TYR A 357 19.41 2.57 4.96
CA TYR A 357 20.41 1.69 5.54
C TYR A 357 21.33 2.42 6.53
N GLN A 358 21.07 3.69 6.84
CA GLN A 358 21.84 4.53 7.76
C GLN A 358 23.34 4.51 7.43
N LEU A 359 23.70 4.69 6.16
CA LEU A 359 25.09 4.68 5.72
C LEU A 359 25.83 5.93 6.22
N ASN A 360 27.15 5.86 6.34
CA ASN A 360 27.97 6.92 6.95
C ASN A 360 28.23 8.11 5.99
N HIS A 361 27.16 8.69 5.44
CA HIS A 361 27.21 9.82 4.51
C HIS A 361 26.27 10.92 5.00
N ASN A 362 26.80 12.13 5.20
CA ASN A 362 26.02 13.28 5.68
C ASN A 362 25.33 14.06 4.55
N ALA A 363 25.81 13.91 3.31
CA ALA A 363 25.31 14.56 2.11
C ALA A 363 25.73 13.74 0.87
N LEU A 364 25.13 14.02 -0.29
CA LEU A 364 25.60 13.47 -1.56
C LEU A 364 26.84 14.25 -2.04
N PRO A 365 27.90 13.57 -2.51
CA PRO A 365 29.02 14.24 -3.14
C PRO A 365 28.60 14.86 -4.50
N PRO A 366 29.26 15.94 -4.97
CA PRO A 366 28.97 16.56 -6.26
C PRO A 366 29.03 15.59 -7.46
N GLU A 367 29.83 14.54 -7.34
CA GLU A 367 30.05 13.50 -8.34
C GLU A 367 28.95 12.42 -8.35
N ALA A 368 28.07 12.38 -7.34
CA ALA A 368 27.04 11.34 -7.16
C ALA A 368 26.11 11.14 -8.37
N ALA A 369 25.96 12.18 -9.19
CA ALA A 369 25.07 12.20 -10.36
C ALA A 369 25.81 12.12 -11.71
N GLN A 370 27.13 11.90 -11.71
CA GLN A 370 27.93 11.91 -12.94
C GLN A 370 27.94 10.54 -13.64
N ASP A 371 27.98 9.45 -12.87
CA ASP A 371 28.05 8.07 -13.37
C ASP A 371 27.50 7.04 -12.35
N SER A 372 27.78 5.75 -12.59
CA SER A 372 27.33 4.63 -11.76
C SER A 372 28.19 4.34 -10.52
N ALA A 373 29.34 5.01 -10.35
CA ALA A 373 30.36 4.63 -9.36
C ALA A 373 29.86 4.81 -7.93
N PHE A 374 29.26 5.97 -7.63
CA PHE A 374 28.77 6.26 -6.28
C PHE A 374 27.57 5.39 -5.90
N LEU A 375 26.65 5.15 -6.84
CA LEU A 375 25.54 4.21 -6.62
C LEU A 375 26.07 2.80 -6.31
N SER A 376 27.04 2.32 -7.09
CA SER A 376 27.65 1.00 -6.88
C SER A 376 28.33 0.88 -5.52
N GLN A 377 29.02 1.94 -5.08
CA GLN A 377 29.60 2.02 -3.74
C GLN A 377 28.53 1.90 -2.65
N LEU A 378 27.45 2.69 -2.72
CA LEU A 378 26.38 2.66 -1.71
C LEU A 378 25.66 1.31 -1.66
N LEU A 379 25.44 0.66 -2.80
CA LEU A 379 24.86 -0.67 -2.86
C LEU A 379 25.76 -1.70 -2.15
N ALA A 380 27.08 -1.63 -2.32
CA ALA A 380 28.03 -2.51 -1.64
C ALA A 380 28.08 -2.24 -0.13
N GLU A 381 28.12 -0.97 0.29
CA GLU A 381 28.06 -0.58 1.70
C GLU A 381 26.77 -1.05 2.37
N ALA A 382 25.63 -0.87 1.70
CA ALA A 382 24.34 -1.34 2.20
C ALA A 382 24.31 -2.86 2.31
N ALA A 383 24.78 -3.59 1.29
CA ALA A 383 24.81 -5.06 1.29
C ALA A 383 25.63 -5.63 2.45
N GLN A 384 26.77 -5.00 2.77
CA GLN A 384 27.60 -5.39 3.92
C GLN A 384 26.88 -5.16 5.26
N LYS A 385 26.00 -4.16 5.34
CA LYS A 385 25.34 -3.78 6.60
C LYS A 385 24.09 -4.60 6.93
N VAL A 386 23.42 -5.17 5.93
CA VAL A 386 22.09 -5.80 6.10
C VAL A 386 22.13 -7.30 6.46
N ASP A 387 23.31 -7.85 6.77
CA ASP A 387 23.52 -9.23 7.25
C ASP A 387 22.74 -10.29 6.46
N GLY A 388 23.00 -10.35 5.14
CA GLY A 388 22.40 -11.34 4.25
C GLY A 388 20.95 -11.09 3.84
N LYS A 389 20.31 -9.99 4.29
CA LYS A 389 18.97 -9.61 3.83
C LYS A 389 19.01 -8.98 2.43
N PRO A 390 18.01 -9.25 1.57
CA PRO A 390 17.99 -8.70 0.23
C PRO A 390 17.74 -7.18 0.24
N ILE A 391 18.46 -6.47 -0.62
CA ILE A 391 18.28 -5.06 -0.93
C ILE A 391 17.55 -4.98 -2.26
N VAL A 392 16.35 -4.40 -2.25
CA VAL A 392 15.54 -4.24 -3.46
C VAL A 392 15.42 -2.77 -3.82
N VAL A 393 15.72 -2.44 -5.07
CA VAL A 393 15.54 -1.11 -5.67
C VAL A 393 14.53 -1.21 -6.80
N LEU A 394 13.50 -0.38 -6.74
CA LEU A 394 12.42 -0.32 -7.72
C LEU A 394 12.70 0.81 -8.73
N VAL A 395 12.62 0.51 -10.03
CA VAL A 395 12.72 1.52 -11.11
C VAL A 395 11.53 1.37 -12.03
N ASP A 396 10.57 2.27 -11.92
CA ASP A 396 9.38 2.24 -12.77
C ASP A 396 9.58 3.03 -14.07
N ALA A 397 9.01 2.52 -15.16
CA ALA A 397 8.96 3.12 -16.50
C ALA A 397 10.34 3.51 -17.04
N LEU A 398 11.28 2.55 -17.11
CA LEU A 398 12.63 2.80 -17.66
C LEU A 398 12.58 3.37 -19.09
N ASP A 399 11.54 3.03 -19.86
CA ASP A 399 11.29 3.58 -21.18
C ASP A 399 11.06 5.10 -21.22
N GLU A 400 10.59 5.69 -20.11
CA GLU A 400 10.30 7.12 -19.96
C GLU A 400 11.51 7.95 -19.52
N ALA A 401 12.60 7.32 -19.06
CA ALA A 401 13.83 7.99 -18.64
C ALA A 401 14.48 8.78 -19.80
N GLU A 402 15.28 9.81 -19.53
CA GLU A 402 16.02 10.48 -20.59
C GLU A 402 17.18 9.62 -21.09
N ASP A 403 17.46 9.77 -22.39
CA ASP A 403 18.52 9.05 -23.08
C ASP A 403 19.53 10.00 -23.75
N ALA A 404 19.32 11.31 -23.57
CA ALA A 404 20.16 12.36 -24.12
C ALA A 404 21.36 12.62 -23.20
N GLY A 405 22.56 12.66 -23.78
CA GLY A 405 23.80 13.00 -23.06
C GLY A 405 24.48 11.83 -22.34
N LEU A 406 23.95 10.60 -22.45
CA LEU A 406 24.64 9.40 -21.99
C LEU A 406 25.73 8.99 -22.99
N THR A 407 26.82 8.41 -22.49
CA THR A 407 27.82 7.78 -23.36
C THR A 407 27.16 6.61 -24.12
N PRO A 408 27.55 6.34 -25.38
CA PRO A 408 26.87 5.33 -26.21
C PRO A 408 26.80 3.92 -25.61
N THR A 409 27.72 3.58 -24.71
CA THR A 409 27.82 2.27 -24.05
C THR A 409 27.26 2.25 -22.63
N ALA A 410 26.79 3.38 -22.11
CA ALA A 410 26.21 3.44 -20.77
C ALA A 410 24.78 2.93 -20.77
N ASN A 411 24.43 2.19 -19.72
CA ASN A 411 23.06 1.84 -19.44
C ASN A 411 22.23 3.09 -19.16
N ARG A 412 20.96 3.08 -19.54
CA ARG A 412 20.02 4.13 -19.17
C ARG A 412 19.98 4.28 -17.65
N LEU A 413 19.89 5.53 -17.18
CA LEU A 413 20.02 5.91 -15.77
C LEU A 413 21.36 5.55 -15.11
N TYR A 414 22.41 5.23 -15.89
CA TYR A 414 23.68 4.69 -15.39
C TYR A 414 23.50 3.47 -14.47
N LEU A 415 22.53 2.60 -14.77
CA LEU A 415 22.34 1.36 -14.02
C LEU A 415 23.61 0.49 -14.10
N PRO A 416 24.16 0.03 -12.96
CA PRO A 416 25.36 -0.82 -12.95
C PRO A 416 25.18 -2.09 -13.78
N GLN A 417 26.21 -2.52 -14.51
CA GLN A 417 26.13 -3.76 -15.29
C GLN A 417 26.04 -5.00 -14.41
N SER A 418 26.66 -4.95 -13.22
CA SER A 418 26.70 -6.03 -12.23
C SER A 418 26.38 -5.48 -10.84
N LEU A 419 25.70 -6.28 -10.01
CA LEU A 419 25.28 -5.89 -8.67
C LEU A 419 26.02 -6.68 -7.58
N PRO A 420 26.24 -6.10 -6.38
CA PRO A 420 26.72 -6.85 -5.22
C PRO A 420 25.75 -7.97 -4.83
N LYS A 421 26.28 -9.06 -4.26
CA LYS A 421 25.46 -10.16 -3.74
C LYS A 421 24.38 -9.65 -2.77
N GLY A 422 23.17 -10.14 -2.93
CA GLY A 422 21.99 -9.75 -2.15
C GLY A 422 21.32 -8.45 -2.64
N VAL A 423 21.73 -7.88 -3.78
CA VAL A 423 21.14 -6.66 -4.34
C VAL A 423 20.33 -6.98 -5.60
N PHE A 424 19.09 -6.48 -5.64
CA PHE A 424 18.14 -6.72 -6.70
C PHE A 424 17.53 -5.42 -7.21
N PHE A 425 17.42 -5.29 -8.52
CA PHE A 425 16.66 -4.23 -9.16
C PHE A 425 15.40 -4.81 -9.78
N VAL A 426 14.23 -4.33 -9.38
CA VAL A 426 12.97 -4.62 -10.07
C VAL A 426 12.67 -3.43 -10.96
N VAL A 427 12.66 -3.66 -12.26
CA VAL A 427 12.54 -2.61 -13.27
C VAL A 427 11.28 -2.83 -14.07
N THR A 428 10.53 -1.79 -14.43
CA THR A 428 9.42 -1.90 -15.38
C THR A 428 9.74 -1.19 -16.68
N SER A 429 9.28 -1.74 -17.80
CA SER A 429 9.42 -1.13 -19.12
C SER A 429 8.31 -1.62 -20.06
N ARG A 430 8.12 -0.92 -21.19
CA ARG A 430 7.29 -1.41 -22.31
C ARG A 430 8.01 -2.50 -23.10
N GLU A 431 7.25 -3.34 -23.78
CA GLU A 431 7.80 -4.47 -24.54
C GLU A 431 8.61 -4.08 -25.79
N GLN A 432 8.30 -2.94 -26.40
CA GLN A 432 8.72 -2.62 -27.78
C GLN A 432 9.90 -1.64 -27.91
N LEU A 433 10.64 -1.34 -26.84
CA LEU A 433 11.71 -0.34 -26.88
C LEU A 433 13.09 -0.94 -26.66
N ASP A 434 14.09 -0.43 -27.39
CA ASP A 434 15.51 -0.58 -27.05
C ASP A 434 15.83 0.42 -25.93
N TYR A 435 15.82 -0.06 -24.69
CA TYR A 435 16.02 0.76 -23.49
C TYR A 435 17.50 0.81 -23.04
N ARG A 436 18.46 0.40 -23.89
CA ARG A 436 19.91 0.38 -23.61
C ARG A 436 20.22 -0.12 -22.20
N LEU A 437 20.00 -1.42 -21.98
CA LEU A 437 20.20 -2.07 -20.69
C LEU A 437 20.95 -3.39 -20.87
N ASP A 438 22.28 -3.30 -20.83
CA ASP A 438 23.21 -4.43 -20.73
C ASP A 438 23.56 -4.65 -19.25
N VAL A 439 22.80 -5.54 -18.60
CA VAL A 439 22.92 -5.85 -17.18
C VAL A 439 22.87 -7.36 -16.97
N ARG A 440 23.63 -7.86 -15.99
CA ARG A 440 23.75 -9.29 -15.70
C ARG A 440 23.92 -9.58 -14.20
N PRO A 441 23.32 -10.67 -13.69
CA PRO A 441 22.31 -11.51 -14.34
C PRO A 441 20.95 -10.80 -14.41
N ARG A 442 20.05 -11.30 -15.27
CA ARG A 442 18.76 -10.67 -15.54
C ARG A 442 17.69 -11.72 -15.84
N GLU A 443 16.52 -11.52 -15.25
CA GLU A 443 15.30 -12.29 -15.48
C GLU A 443 14.16 -11.39 -15.95
N ASP A 444 13.35 -11.89 -16.88
CA ASP A 444 12.24 -11.14 -17.47
C ASP A 444 10.89 -11.75 -17.05
N LEU A 445 10.04 -10.94 -16.44
CA LEU A 445 8.66 -11.28 -16.11
C LEU A 445 7.71 -10.54 -17.05
N TYR A 446 6.73 -11.25 -17.59
CA TYR A 446 5.75 -10.68 -18.52
C TYR A 446 4.39 -10.58 -17.85
N LEU A 447 3.92 -9.35 -17.66
CA LEU A 447 2.52 -9.05 -17.41
C LEU A 447 1.78 -9.11 -18.74
N ARG A 448 1.21 -10.28 -19.02
CA ARG A 448 0.42 -10.50 -20.23
C ARG A 448 -1.04 -10.19 -19.96
N ASP A 449 -1.68 -9.58 -20.95
CA ASP A 449 -3.08 -9.20 -20.92
C ASP A 449 -4.01 -10.43 -21.05
N ASP A 450 -3.54 -11.47 -21.74
CA ASP A 450 -4.18 -12.78 -21.96
C ASP A 450 -3.96 -13.82 -20.85
N ASP A 451 -3.16 -13.51 -19.83
CA ASP A 451 -2.86 -14.44 -18.73
C ASP A 451 -4.14 -14.74 -17.92
N PRO A 452 -4.52 -16.02 -17.69
CA PRO A 452 -5.68 -16.39 -16.88
C PRO A 452 -5.67 -15.76 -15.47
N GLN A 453 -4.51 -15.64 -14.83
CA GLN A 453 -4.38 -15.02 -13.51
C GLN A 453 -4.60 -13.51 -13.57
N ASN A 454 -4.17 -12.85 -14.66
CA ASN A 454 -4.51 -11.45 -14.94
C ASN A 454 -6.02 -11.26 -15.15
N LEU A 455 -6.66 -12.17 -15.88
CA LEU A 455 -8.11 -12.10 -16.12
C LEU A 455 -8.92 -12.33 -14.83
N ASP A 456 -8.44 -13.17 -13.91
CA ASP A 456 -9.06 -13.35 -12.60
C ASP A 456 -8.94 -12.09 -11.73
N ASP A 457 -7.78 -11.43 -11.74
CA ASP A 457 -7.60 -10.13 -11.07
C ASP A 457 -8.52 -9.05 -11.67
N VAL A 458 -8.73 -9.07 -13.00
CA VAL A 458 -9.69 -8.18 -13.68
C VAL A 458 -11.12 -8.43 -13.23
N ARG A 459 -11.56 -9.70 -13.15
CA ARG A 459 -12.89 -10.04 -12.63
C ARG A 459 -13.07 -9.55 -11.21
N GLN A 460 -12.05 -9.74 -10.37
CA GLN A 460 -12.06 -9.29 -8.98
C GLN A 460 -12.13 -7.76 -8.90
N TYR A 461 -11.41 -7.04 -9.75
CA TYR A 461 -11.46 -5.58 -9.83
C TYR A 461 -12.86 -5.07 -10.17
N ILE A 462 -13.51 -5.67 -11.17
CA ILE A 462 -14.90 -5.31 -11.54
C ILE A 462 -15.84 -5.56 -10.36
N ARG A 463 -15.79 -6.75 -9.75
CA ARG A 463 -16.64 -7.10 -8.59
C ARG A 463 -16.44 -6.14 -7.42
N ASN A 464 -15.19 -5.76 -7.13
CA ASN A 464 -14.88 -4.79 -6.08
C ASN A 464 -15.49 -3.42 -6.39
N PHE A 465 -15.38 -2.95 -7.63
CA PHE A 465 -15.99 -1.70 -8.07
C PHE A 465 -17.52 -1.74 -7.92
N LEU A 466 -18.17 -2.82 -8.35
CA LEU A 466 -19.61 -3.00 -8.21
C LEU A 466 -20.06 -3.00 -6.76
N ASN A 467 -19.28 -3.62 -5.86
CA ASN A 467 -19.59 -3.62 -4.43
C ASN A 467 -19.45 -2.23 -3.79
N VAL A 468 -18.43 -1.46 -4.17
CA VAL A 468 -18.20 -0.10 -3.65
C VAL A 468 -19.28 0.87 -4.16
N HIS A 469 -19.71 0.71 -5.41
CA HIS A 469 -20.69 1.58 -6.07
C HIS A 469 -22.05 0.92 -6.27
N ARG A 470 -22.47 0.09 -5.31
CA ARG A 470 -23.65 -0.77 -5.45
C ARG A 470 -24.93 0.02 -5.77
N ASP A 471 -25.14 1.14 -5.10
CA ASP A 471 -26.34 1.98 -5.27
C ASP A 471 -26.45 2.56 -6.69
N ASP A 472 -25.33 3.02 -7.25
CA ASP A 472 -25.26 3.55 -8.62
C ASP A 472 -25.37 2.41 -9.65
N MET A 473 -24.55 1.36 -9.47
CA MET A 473 -24.31 0.35 -10.50
C MET A 473 -25.46 -0.66 -10.64
N THR A 474 -26.20 -0.96 -9.57
CA THR A 474 -27.33 -1.92 -9.63
C THR A 474 -28.39 -1.42 -10.61
N GLY A 475 -28.73 -0.13 -10.57
CA GLY A 475 -29.64 0.50 -11.51
C GLY A 475 -29.08 0.51 -12.93
N CYS A 476 -27.81 0.91 -13.09
CA CYS A 476 -27.14 0.94 -14.40
C CYS A 476 -27.10 -0.44 -15.06
N ILE A 477 -26.85 -1.52 -14.32
CA ILE A 477 -26.80 -2.87 -14.89
C ILE A 477 -28.20 -3.35 -15.27
N ALA A 478 -29.21 -3.04 -14.45
CA ALA A 478 -30.59 -3.45 -14.71
C ALA A 478 -31.16 -2.83 -16.00
N THR A 479 -30.77 -1.60 -16.36
CA THR A 479 -31.23 -0.96 -17.60
C THR A 479 -30.73 -1.66 -18.86
N TRP A 480 -29.60 -2.39 -18.76
CA TRP A 480 -29.06 -3.23 -19.83
C TRP A 480 -29.67 -4.64 -19.90
N ASN A 481 -30.57 -4.98 -18.96
CA ASN A 481 -31.23 -6.29 -18.88
C ASN A 481 -30.24 -7.48 -18.88
N ILE A 482 -29.16 -7.34 -18.11
CA ILE A 482 -28.09 -8.34 -17.97
C ILE A 482 -27.86 -8.64 -16.48
N SER A 483 -27.44 -9.87 -16.16
CA SER A 483 -27.07 -10.22 -14.80
C SER A 483 -25.73 -9.60 -14.39
N GLU A 484 -25.49 -9.42 -13.09
CA GLU A 484 -24.19 -8.95 -12.58
C GLU A 484 -23.05 -9.89 -13.01
N ALA A 485 -23.29 -11.20 -13.01
CA ALA A 485 -22.29 -12.19 -13.41
C ALA A 485 -21.92 -12.07 -14.90
N ASP A 486 -22.92 -11.94 -15.77
CA ASP A 486 -22.70 -11.78 -17.20
C ASP A 486 -22.05 -10.42 -17.52
N PHE A 487 -22.38 -9.38 -16.76
CA PHE A 487 -21.75 -8.07 -16.85
C PHE A 487 -20.24 -8.15 -16.54
N VAL A 488 -19.86 -8.86 -15.48
CA VAL A 488 -18.45 -9.09 -15.11
C VAL A 488 -17.69 -9.82 -16.21
N GLU A 489 -18.24 -10.89 -16.77
CA GLU A 489 -17.57 -11.64 -17.84
C GLU A 489 -17.48 -10.82 -19.15
N LEU A 490 -18.54 -10.07 -19.47
CA LEU A 490 -18.54 -9.18 -20.64
C LEU A 490 -17.46 -8.11 -20.53
N LEU A 491 -17.36 -7.41 -19.40
CA LEU A 491 -16.34 -6.38 -19.21
C LEU A 491 -14.93 -6.96 -19.09
N THR A 492 -14.77 -8.16 -18.51
CA THR A 492 -13.50 -8.89 -18.53
C THR A 492 -13.05 -9.12 -19.98
N ALA A 493 -13.93 -9.62 -20.85
CA ALA A 493 -13.62 -9.85 -22.25
C ALA A 493 -13.37 -8.55 -23.03
N LYS A 494 -14.14 -7.49 -22.74
CA LYS A 494 -14.01 -6.18 -23.39
C LYS A 494 -12.76 -5.44 -22.96
N SER A 495 -12.27 -5.62 -21.73
CA SER A 495 -11.06 -4.95 -21.26
C SER A 495 -9.79 -5.49 -21.91
N GLN A 496 -9.83 -6.71 -22.44
CA GLN A 496 -8.65 -7.43 -22.92
C GLN A 496 -7.54 -7.41 -21.86
N GLY A 497 -7.88 -7.68 -20.59
CA GLY A 497 -6.89 -7.69 -19.51
C GLY A 497 -6.34 -6.32 -19.09
N ASN A 498 -6.80 -5.21 -19.69
CA ASN A 498 -6.28 -3.87 -19.45
C ASN A 498 -7.05 -3.14 -18.34
N PHE A 499 -6.38 -2.89 -17.21
CA PHE A 499 -6.99 -2.22 -16.06
C PHE A 499 -7.36 -0.76 -16.34
N MET A 500 -6.59 -0.06 -17.18
CA MET A 500 -6.91 1.33 -17.53
C MET A 500 -8.23 1.44 -18.28
N TYR A 501 -8.55 0.47 -19.14
CA TYR A 501 -9.86 0.41 -19.78
C TYR A 501 -10.98 0.35 -18.74
N LEU A 502 -10.82 -0.49 -17.71
CA LEU A 502 -11.83 -0.65 -16.65
C LEU A 502 -12.00 0.63 -15.83
N VAL A 503 -10.89 1.33 -15.51
CA VAL A 503 -10.92 2.62 -14.82
C VAL A 503 -11.83 3.61 -15.55
N PHE A 504 -11.76 3.65 -16.88
CA PHE A 504 -12.61 4.53 -17.67
C PHE A 504 -14.03 4.02 -17.85
N VAL A 505 -14.19 2.79 -18.34
CA VAL A 505 -15.51 2.28 -18.75
C VAL A 505 -16.44 2.08 -17.57
N LEU A 506 -15.94 1.62 -16.42
CA LEU A 506 -16.78 1.47 -15.23
C LEU A 506 -17.28 2.83 -14.72
N GLU A 507 -16.42 3.86 -14.72
CA GLU A 507 -16.80 5.21 -14.30
C GLU A 507 -17.75 5.88 -15.29
N ASP A 508 -17.56 5.66 -16.60
CA ASP A 508 -18.45 6.15 -17.64
C ASP A 508 -19.84 5.50 -17.56
N ILE A 509 -19.92 4.20 -17.23
CA ILE A 509 -21.19 3.52 -16.97
C ILE A 509 -21.84 4.09 -15.71
N ARG A 510 -21.09 4.22 -14.61
CA ARG A 510 -21.57 4.73 -13.32
C ARG A 510 -22.11 6.15 -13.43
N THR A 511 -21.46 7.00 -14.23
CA THR A 511 -21.86 8.40 -14.43
C THR A 511 -22.89 8.60 -15.55
N GLY A 512 -23.33 7.51 -16.21
CA GLY A 512 -24.31 7.55 -17.30
C GLY A 512 -23.78 8.07 -18.64
N ARG A 513 -22.46 8.27 -18.79
CA ARG A 513 -21.85 8.58 -20.10
C ARG A 513 -21.96 7.40 -21.06
N LEU A 514 -21.87 6.18 -20.54
CA LEU A 514 -22.17 4.94 -21.24
C LEU A 514 -23.47 4.36 -20.68
N SER A 515 -24.56 4.59 -21.40
CA SER A 515 -25.92 4.13 -21.07
C SER A 515 -26.58 3.51 -22.31
N PRO A 516 -27.74 2.84 -22.15
CA PRO A 516 -28.54 2.38 -23.28
C PRO A 516 -28.94 3.48 -24.29
N GLU A 517 -28.84 4.77 -23.92
CA GLU A 517 -29.14 5.89 -24.82
C GLU A 517 -27.93 6.28 -25.70
N THR A 518 -26.71 5.98 -25.24
CA THR A 518 -25.47 6.31 -25.95
C THR A 518 -24.86 5.10 -26.65
N VAL A 519 -25.22 3.90 -26.22
CA VAL A 519 -24.80 2.61 -26.75
C VAL A 519 -26.07 1.74 -26.83
N ASP A 520 -26.48 1.29 -28.01
CA ASP A 520 -27.75 0.55 -28.14
C ASP A 520 -27.70 -0.83 -27.44
N ASN A 521 -26.54 -1.49 -27.46
CA ASN A 521 -26.32 -2.79 -26.81
C ASN A 521 -25.04 -2.77 -25.98
N ILE A 522 -25.07 -3.34 -24.78
CA ILE A 522 -23.89 -3.45 -23.91
C ILE A 522 -22.73 -4.20 -24.60
N ARG A 523 -23.04 -5.06 -25.58
CA ARG A 523 -22.03 -5.75 -26.42
C ARG A 523 -21.32 -4.82 -27.40
N ASP A 524 -21.82 -3.62 -27.63
CA ASP A 524 -21.23 -2.57 -28.48
C ASP A 524 -20.33 -1.61 -27.69
N LEU A 525 -20.13 -1.88 -26.40
CA LEU A 525 -19.08 -1.22 -25.63
C LEU A 525 -17.72 -1.38 -26.35
N PRO A 526 -16.86 -0.35 -26.32
CA PRO A 526 -15.55 -0.40 -26.99
C PRO A 526 -14.74 -1.58 -26.48
N LYS A 527 -14.00 -2.26 -27.36
CA LYS A 527 -13.12 -3.38 -26.98
C LYS A 527 -11.68 -2.87 -26.83
N GLY A 528 -11.15 -2.98 -25.63
CA GLY A 528 -9.81 -2.53 -25.29
C GLY A 528 -9.68 -1.02 -25.18
N LEU A 529 -8.52 -0.59 -24.68
CA LEU A 529 -8.25 0.82 -24.37
C LEU A 529 -8.24 1.71 -25.62
N ARG A 530 -7.76 1.18 -26.76
CA ARG A 530 -7.69 1.94 -28.02
C ARG A 530 -9.06 2.27 -28.58
N GLU A 531 -9.95 1.29 -28.73
CA GLU A 531 -11.30 1.54 -29.24
C GLU A 531 -12.08 2.48 -28.32
N TYR A 532 -11.81 2.46 -27.01
CA TYR A 532 -12.39 3.41 -26.07
C TYR A 532 -11.98 4.85 -26.41
N TYR A 533 -10.68 5.11 -26.66
CA TYR A 533 -10.21 6.43 -27.09
C TYR A 533 -10.78 6.85 -28.44
N GLU A 534 -10.76 5.94 -29.44
CA GLU A 534 -11.33 6.21 -30.77
C GLU A 534 -12.80 6.59 -30.70
N ARG A 535 -13.59 5.86 -29.88
CA ARG A 535 -15.00 6.15 -29.66
C ARG A 535 -15.18 7.52 -29.03
N HIS A 536 -14.49 7.80 -27.92
CA HIS A 536 -14.60 9.09 -27.24
C HIS A 536 -14.22 10.25 -28.17
N TRP A 537 -13.14 10.09 -28.94
CA TRP A 537 -12.70 11.05 -29.96
C TRP A 537 -13.77 11.29 -31.04
N ARG A 538 -14.33 10.21 -31.61
CA ARG A 538 -15.41 10.30 -32.62
C ARG A 538 -16.68 10.93 -32.07
N THR A 539 -17.11 10.56 -30.87
CA THR A 539 -18.31 11.12 -30.21
C THR A 539 -18.18 12.62 -30.04
N MET A 540 -17.03 13.10 -29.55
CA MET A 540 -16.78 14.53 -29.36
C MET A 540 -16.71 15.27 -30.70
N ARG A 541 -16.09 14.67 -31.72
CA ARG A 541 -16.05 15.25 -33.07
C ARG A 541 -17.42 15.33 -33.72
N ASN A 542 -18.26 14.31 -33.60
CA ASN A 542 -19.58 14.27 -34.24
C ASN A 542 -20.60 15.22 -33.59
N ARG A 543 -20.39 15.61 -32.33
CA ARG A 543 -21.25 16.56 -31.63
C ARG A 543 -21.21 17.96 -32.24
N ASP A 544 -20.01 18.40 -32.65
CA ASP A 544 -19.78 19.68 -33.31
C ASP A 544 -18.42 19.63 -34.03
N GLN A 545 -18.46 19.20 -35.30
CA GLN A 545 -17.26 18.90 -36.08
C GLN A 545 -16.37 20.14 -36.28
N GLU A 546 -16.97 21.29 -36.60
CA GLU A 546 -16.22 22.51 -36.86
C GLU A 546 -15.53 23.00 -35.58
N ARG A 547 -16.25 23.00 -34.45
CA ARG A 547 -15.68 23.36 -33.16
C ARG A 547 -14.58 22.39 -32.73
N PHE A 548 -14.76 21.10 -32.99
CA PHE A 548 -13.77 20.09 -32.64
C PHE A 548 -12.46 20.31 -33.37
N GLU A 549 -12.50 20.43 -34.70
CA GLU A 549 -11.32 20.57 -35.56
C GLU A 549 -10.59 21.91 -35.32
N ARG A 550 -11.33 23.00 -35.05
CA ARG A 550 -10.74 24.34 -34.84
C ARG A 550 -10.24 24.58 -33.42
N ILE A 551 -10.83 23.95 -32.41
CA ILE A 551 -10.59 24.26 -30.99
C ILE A 551 -10.05 23.04 -30.23
N TYR A 552 -10.79 21.94 -30.22
CA TYR A 552 -10.50 20.81 -29.33
C TYR A 552 -9.26 20.05 -29.77
N GLU A 553 -9.20 19.67 -31.04
CA GLU A 553 -8.09 18.90 -31.58
C GLU A 553 -6.73 19.62 -31.43
N PRO A 554 -6.59 20.92 -31.82
CA PRO A 554 -5.35 21.64 -31.60
C PRO A 554 -4.92 21.74 -30.13
N VAL A 555 -5.87 21.97 -29.22
CA VAL A 555 -5.59 22.08 -27.78
C VAL A 555 -5.13 20.73 -27.22
N LEU A 556 -5.84 19.64 -27.51
CA LEU A 556 -5.50 18.30 -27.01
C LEU A 556 -4.16 17.83 -27.57
N ARG A 557 -3.89 18.07 -28.86
CA ARG A 557 -2.60 17.72 -29.47
C ARG A 557 -1.45 18.54 -28.90
N ILE A 558 -1.64 19.83 -28.62
CA ILE A 558 -0.63 20.65 -27.94
C ILE A 558 -0.36 20.08 -26.54
N LEU A 559 -1.39 19.79 -25.75
CA LEU A 559 -1.25 19.19 -24.42
C LEU A 559 -0.58 17.81 -24.43
N ALA A 560 -0.70 17.06 -25.54
CA ALA A 560 -0.01 15.80 -25.76
C ALA A 560 1.44 15.95 -26.25
N THR A 561 1.78 17.10 -26.84
CA THR A 561 3.09 17.40 -27.44
C THR A 561 4.05 18.02 -26.44
N VAL A 562 3.55 18.82 -25.50
CA VAL A 562 4.34 19.54 -24.50
C VAL A 562 4.93 18.57 -23.47
N ARG A 563 6.20 18.79 -23.11
CA ARG A 563 6.92 17.95 -22.13
C ARG A 563 6.58 18.31 -20.69
N GLU A 564 6.35 19.60 -20.43
CA GLU A 564 6.03 20.13 -19.10
C GLU A 564 4.53 20.46 -18.99
N PRO A 565 3.94 20.50 -17.78
CA PRO A 565 2.60 21.05 -17.59
C PRO A 565 2.55 22.51 -18.06
N VAL A 566 1.48 22.90 -18.74
CA VAL A 566 1.37 24.23 -19.35
C VAL A 566 0.12 24.95 -18.89
N THR A 567 0.20 26.28 -18.78
CA THR A 567 -0.95 27.12 -18.43
C THR A 567 -1.91 27.27 -19.61
N VAL A 568 -3.14 27.72 -19.35
CA VAL A 568 -4.09 28.06 -20.43
C VAL A 568 -3.52 29.18 -21.29
N SER A 569 -2.83 30.15 -20.67
CA SER A 569 -2.13 31.24 -21.37
C SER A 569 -1.08 30.72 -22.37
N ALA A 570 -0.28 29.72 -22.00
CA ALA A 570 0.70 29.11 -22.89
C ALA A 570 0.02 28.34 -24.04
N VAL A 571 -1.04 27.59 -23.76
CA VAL A 571 -1.84 26.90 -24.78
C VAL A 571 -2.46 27.89 -25.77
N GLN A 572 -3.00 29.02 -25.30
CA GLN A 572 -3.50 30.11 -26.15
C GLN A 572 -2.40 30.61 -27.08
N GLU A 573 -1.18 30.77 -26.59
CA GLU A 573 -0.08 31.29 -27.40
C GLU A 573 0.21 30.39 -28.61
N TRP A 574 0.24 29.07 -28.42
CA TRP A 574 0.53 28.12 -29.50
C TRP A 574 -0.68 27.83 -30.40
N THR A 575 -1.87 27.75 -29.83
CA THR A 575 -3.08 27.36 -30.58
C THR A 575 -3.80 28.55 -31.21
N LYS A 576 -3.62 29.76 -30.65
CA LYS A 576 -4.42 30.97 -30.90
C LYS A 576 -5.90 30.82 -30.54
N VAL A 577 -6.22 29.86 -29.67
CA VAL A 577 -7.58 29.63 -29.16
C VAL A 577 -7.80 30.49 -27.91
N GLU A 578 -8.97 31.12 -27.81
CA GLU A 578 -9.33 31.96 -26.67
C GLU A 578 -9.39 31.17 -25.33
N PRO A 579 -8.88 31.72 -24.22
CA PRO A 579 -8.82 31.03 -22.92
C PRO A 579 -10.13 30.40 -22.43
N PRO A 580 -11.32 31.03 -22.57
CA PRO A 580 -12.58 30.40 -22.18
C PRO A 580 -12.85 29.09 -22.93
N ARG A 581 -12.48 29.02 -24.21
CA ARG A 581 -12.64 27.82 -25.03
C ARG A 581 -11.65 26.73 -24.67
N ILE A 582 -10.41 27.10 -24.32
CA ILE A 582 -9.43 26.14 -23.79
C ILE A 582 -9.93 25.53 -22.48
N ARG A 583 -10.51 26.33 -21.58
CA ARG A 583 -11.10 25.84 -20.33
C ARG A 583 -12.28 24.88 -20.57
N ASP A 584 -13.09 25.11 -21.61
CA ASP A 584 -14.12 24.16 -22.01
C ASP A 584 -13.51 22.81 -22.40
N VAL A 585 -12.44 22.81 -23.20
CA VAL A 585 -11.71 21.58 -23.59
C VAL A 585 -11.17 20.86 -22.36
N VAL A 586 -10.50 21.59 -21.46
CA VAL A 586 -9.94 21.03 -20.22
C VAL A 586 -11.03 20.39 -19.35
N ARG A 587 -12.18 21.05 -19.20
CA ARG A 587 -13.30 20.55 -18.40
C ARG A 587 -13.91 19.29 -19.02
N GLU A 588 -14.11 19.28 -20.34
CA GLU A 588 -14.73 18.16 -21.05
C GLU A 588 -13.80 16.94 -21.18
N TRP A 589 -12.49 17.16 -21.21
CA TRP A 589 -11.47 16.11 -21.31
C TRP A 589 -10.75 15.83 -19.99
N ARG A 590 -11.31 16.27 -18.85
CA ARG A 590 -10.66 16.25 -17.54
C ARG A 590 -10.15 14.87 -17.12
N GLN A 591 -10.82 13.80 -17.54
CA GLN A 591 -10.43 12.41 -17.24
C GLN A 591 -9.11 11.98 -17.90
N PHE A 592 -8.66 12.70 -18.94
CA PHE A 592 -7.40 12.45 -19.64
C PHE A 592 -6.31 13.45 -19.25
N LEU A 593 -6.62 14.41 -18.38
CA LEU A 593 -5.76 15.53 -18.05
C LEU A 593 -5.45 15.56 -16.56
N ASN A 594 -4.18 15.85 -16.22
CA ASN A 594 -3.80 16.27 -14.88
C ASN A 594 -3.87 17.80 -14.78
N GLU A 595 -4.21 18.25 -13.58
CA GLU A 595 -4.24 19.66 -13.20
C GLU A 595 -3.40 19.82 -11.95
N GLU A 596 -2.44 20.73 -11.99
CA GLU A 596 -1.54 21.00 -10.89
C GLU A 596 -1.55 22.50 -10.57
N PRO A 597 -1.45 22.89 -9.28
CA PRO A 597 -1.28 24.27 -8.92
C PRO A 597 0.11 24.75 -9.36
N SER A 598 0.20 25.98 -9.88
CA SER A 598 1.49 26.58 -10.24
C SER A 598 1.83 27.80 -9.36
N PRO A 599 3.12 28.16 -9.23
CA PRO A 599 3.54 29.34 -8.47
C PRO A 599 2.99 30.66 -9.01
N SER A 600 2.60 30.72 -10.29
CA SER A 600 2.01 31.93 -10.90
C SER A 600 0.54 32.14 -10.53
N GLY A 601 -0.07 31.18 -9.81
CA GLY A 601 -1.50 31.19 -9.45
C GLY A 601 -2.44 30.69 -10.54
N GLU A 602 -1.95 30.48 -11.76
CA GLU A 602 -2.71 29.84 -12.85
C GLU A 602 -2.48 28.31 -12.83
N PRO A 603 -3.51 27.46 -12.82
CA PRO A 603 -3.33 26.02 -12.89
C PRO A 603 -2.64 25.61 -14.20
N VAL A 604 -1.79 24.59 -14.13
CA VAL A 604 -1.12 24.00 -15.28
C VAL A 604 -1.72 22.64 -15.61
N TYR A 605 -1.74 22.31 -16.90
CA TYR A 605 -2.43 21.16 -17.45
C TYR A 605 -1.51 20.33 -18.33
N ARG A 606 -1.81 19.03 -18.40
CA ARG A 606 -1.13 18.09 -19.26
C ARG A 606 -1.94 16.83 -19.52
N VAL A 607 -1.56 16.05 -20.53
CA VAL A 607 -2.07 14.68 -20.69
C VAL A 607 -1.53 13.77 -19.59
N TYR A 608 -2.44 12.99 -18.99
CA TYR A 608 -2.19 12.13 -17.85
C TYR A 608 -1.61 10.75 -18.23
N HIS A 609 -2.07 10.16 -19.34
CA HIS A 609 -1.66 8.82 -19.76
C HIS A 609 -0.92 8.82 -21.08
N ALA A 610 0.25 8.20 -21.08
CA ALA A 610 1.05 8.05 -22.29
C ALA A 610 0.33 7.23 -23.38
N SER A 611 -0.53 6.25 -23.03
CA SER A 611 -1.37 5.54 -24.00
C SER A 611 -2.32 6.45 -24.78
N PHE A 612 -2.80 7.55 -24.16
CA PHE A 612 -3.63 8.54 -24.84
C PHE A 612 -2.78 9.46 -25.72
N GLN A 613 -1.54 9.78 -25.32
CA GLN A 613 -0.59 10.49 -26.18
C GLN A 613 -0.24 9.66 -27.42
N ASP A 614 0.00 8.36 -27.26
CA ASP A 614 0.28 7.42 -28.36
C ASP A 614 -0.90 7.38 -29.34
N PHE A 615 -2.13 7.29 -28.82
CA PHE A 615 -3.34 7.40 -29.63
C PHE A 615 -3.37 8.72 -30.43
N LEU A 616 -3.12 9.87 -29.80
CA LEU A 616 -3.09 11.16 -30.51
C LEU A 616 -1.92 11.28 -31.49
N ALA A 617 -0.81 10.56 -31.27
CA ALA A 617 0.34 10.55 -32.18
C ALA A 617 0.05 9.78 -33.47
N GLU A 618 -0.76 8.73 -33.39
CA GLU A 618 -1.17 7.92 -34.53
C GLU A 618 -2.44 8.44 -35.22
N GLU A 619 -3.39 8.98 -34.47
CA GLU A 619 -4.68 9.44 -34.98
C GLU A 619 -4.51 10.74 -35.78
N GLY A 620 -5.10 10.78 -36.98
CA GLY A 620 -5.19 11.97 -37.82
C GLY A 620 -3.82 12.56 -38.21
N MET A 621 -3.60 13.84 -37.91
CA MET A 621 -2.36 14.56 -38.29
C MET A 621 -1.15 14.26 -37.39
N GLY A 622 -1.32 13.46 -36.34
CA GLY A 622 -0.31 13.19 -35.32
C GLY A 622 0.12 14.43 -34.51
N LEU A 623 1.29 14.35 -33.86
CA LEU A 623 1.83 15.44 -33.01
C LEU A 623 2.90 16.30 -33.72
N LYS A 624 3.45 15.83 -34.85
CA LYS A 624 4.54 16.52 -35.57
C LYS A 624 4.24 17.99 -35.91
N PRO A 625 3.02 18.37 -36.37
CA PRO A 625 2.73 19.77 -36.67
C PRO A 625 2.74 20.67 -35.42
N MET A 626 2.36 20.12 -34.27
CA MET A 626 2.36 20.85 -33.00
C MET A 626 3.79 21.10 -32.49
N HIS A 627 4.69 20.12 -32.64
CA HIS A 627 6.12 20.31 -32.34
C HIS A 627 6.71 21.49 -33.12
N ARG A 628 6.42 21.57 -34.42
CA ARG A 628 6.86 22.68 -35.27
C ARG A 628 6.33 24.01 -34.77
N ARG A 629 5.04 24.09 -34.45
CA ARG A 629 4.38 25.32 -33.99
C ARG A 629 4.94 25.83 -32.65
N ILE A 630 5.23 24.93 -31.72
CA ILE A 630 5.89 25.26 -30.45
C ILE A 630 7.30 25.81 -30.72
N ALA A 631 8.08 25.13 -31.57
CA ALA A 631 9.43 25.56 -31.92
C ALA A 631 9.44 26.93 -32.61
N GLU A 632 8.59 27.14 -33.61
CA GLU A 632 8.46 28.43 -34.32
C GLU A 632 8.07 29.57 -33.37
N THR A 633 7.14 29.33 -32.44
CA THR A 633 6.74 30.33 -31.44
C THR A 633 7.89 30.67 -30.49
N ALA A 634 8.69 29.68 -30.09
CA ALA A 634 9.88 29.91 -29.26
C ALA A 634 10.96 30.70 -30.03
N LEU A 635 11.19 30.37 -31.29
CA LEU A 635 12.14 31.06 -32.17
C LEU A 635 11.71 32.51 -32.45
N ALA A 636 10.41 32.77 -32.58
CA ALA A 636 9.86 34.11 -32.78
C ALA A 636 10.12 35.08 -31.61
N LYS A 637 10.33 34.55 -30.40
CA LYS A 637 10.66 35.33 -29.20
C LYS A 637 12.14 35.72 -29.13
N ILE A 638 13.00 35.14 -29.95
CA ILE A 638 14.42 35.47 -30.02
C ILE A 638 14.57 36.68 -30.96
N PRO A 639 14.96 37.87 -30.46
CA PRO A 639 15.10 39.06 -31.30
C PRO A 639 16.09 38.80 -32.46
N GLY A 640 15.64 39.00 -33.70
CA GLY A 640 16.48 38.87 -34.90
C GLY A 640 16.45 37.51 -35.62
N PHE A 641 15.78 36.48 -35.06
CA PHE A 641 15.83 35.13 -35.62
C PHE A 641 14.94 34.92 -36.86
N LEU A 642 13.73 35.50 -36.88
CA LEU A 642 12.82 35.37 -38.03
C LEU A 642 13.10 36.40 -39.14
N THR A 643 13.76 37.51 -38.84
CA THR A 643 14.12 38.55 -39.81
C THR A 643 15.28 38.17 -40.73
N GLN A 644 16.04 37.11 -40.45
CA GLN A 644 17.15 36.66 -41.31
C GLN A 644 16.75 35.66 -42.40
N ASN A 645 15.54 35.07 -42.34
CA ASN A 645 15.10 34.06 -43.30
C ASN A 645 14.20 34.60 -44.43
N GLU A 646 13.76 35.86 -44.35
CA GLU A 646 13.04 36.51 -45.46
C GLU A 646 13.99 37.26 -46.42
N GLU A 647 15.19 37.66 -46.00
CA GLU A 647 16.19 38.30 -46.88
C GLU A 647 17.01 37.32 -47.74
N SER A 648 16.75 36.00 -47.65
CA SER A 648 17.41 34.98 -48.50
C SER A 648 16.48 34.34 -49.53
N ARG A 649 15.29 34.91 -49.73
CA ARG A 649 14.36 34.58 -50.82
C ARG A 649 13.96 35.84 -51.61
N ASP A 650 14.95 36.45 -52.25
CA ASP A 650 14.76 37.28 -53.45
C ASP A 650 15.86 36.93 -54.46
#